data_AF-A0A9D6N707-F1
#
_entry.id   AF-A0A9D6N707-F1
#
_cell.length_a   1.000
_cell.length_b   1.000
_cell.length_c   1.000
_cell.angle_alpha   90.00
_cell.angle_beta   90.00
_cell.angle_gamma   90.00
#
_symmetry.space_group_name_H-M   'P 1'
#
loop_
_entity.id
_entity.type
_entity.pdbx_description
1 polymer ?
#
loop_
_entity_poly.entity_id
_entity_poly.type
_entity_poly.pdbx_seq_one_letter_code
_entity_poly.pdbx_strand_id
1 'polypeptide(L)'
;MTNRTPRESRWSSSILGVGMALFALALLGGPRGSAAIVDETATEFLSSGDFNGDGRVDALIVDKATGNARVGYQDANGALAWTAATPSGVAQVGSLAVGHFIQTNRDAIAVTSIAFNRIHILNLSVPGVASSPIVTQPPHPAISMLVGLEDPYKTAANPGRQLDWLSAASHDPGITLLDLLAFIGDGLGRFQDQIAAEDALASGRSLRRMLGDATLLAAIRRGSNDTLLAYDYAHPAVPALQRLNLPSGSDYTFGRFNNEKYARFLFYVPGQSNIIVQRLVNNAGVIGFGPAAVTTFPAAVEKAYFVDEGTNGAVFVRFGDGEVSGFRPPVGDDGPLQASYRLGIGPAGNVVPLGTGKFAFVIGDSNSMASVQASVFTKTAGGYVQTSSAALPSITGSGTRANLWFFNKEPFVNAEPGFIASLNGGGWTTALSALVGVVRARIESDQGVSIGLGSPGTNSFGQAPSGGSFTLANQFHPAISLFSYSAPRAADPARLALSPAPGSYSAPIQVSLTKSNPFDSAYFRLSDGGAWNLYSAPFTVSNDITIAYYGQTLGGARGPIQQAAYSIAKAGLPPVLDTRGTGTGGDTNSPPANTNVHPFQLSLAGTLFYGRQSGATGSVWAINLDGTGDQFVTTGTRPRVSPDGRWLAFTREGFPFASLGNLWLRDLLTGDERRLFINSKTVTLYDWMNNSSGLVFDYNCAIYAIDLNGAAVDLPMANDCFDRAPVVNPFDGRIVFHNLNIAPVRGLYRSDAAGASRQRFAIPVAGPAWPSWSPNGAMLAFADVRPGTSAGKDLYTMPADGSEVHPLTGFTDATNGFPFGALWSAEGDSLVGAGSIGGVNGLWVLPLNAEGTACVGRPYRLPTTPGDLIDIAGSIRVGVAPPTLYIHREPGLATVYWDARARNFTLESSFDLGPGAVWTTVPGPYAVNAGWHEVRVTNPELLEDAFFRLRSP
;
A
#
# COMPACT_ATOMS: atom_id res chain seq x y z
N MET A 1 74.84 -2.14 36.05
CA MET A 1 74.34 -2.32 37.42
C MET A 1 73.05 -3.14 37.30
N THR A 2 73.13 -4.48 37.41
CA THR A 2 72.84 -5.23 38.66
C THR A 2 71.39 -5.04 39.10
N ASN A 3 70.50 -5.99 38.76
CA ASN A 3 70.15 -7.16 39.59
C ASN A 3 69.12 -6.80 40.69
N ARG A 4 68.08 -7.60 40.98
CA ARG A 4 67.93 -9.05 40.78
C ARG A 4 66.45 -9.48 40.73
N THR A 5 66.21 -10.60 40.04
CA THR A 5 65.02 -11.47 40.09
C THR A 5 65.11 -12.40 41.34
N PRO A 6 64.53 -13.62 41.46
CA PRO A 6 63.46 -14.34 40.72
C PRO A 6 62.45 -15.11 41.63
N ARG A 7 61.65 -16.01 41.03
CA ARG A 7 61.26 -17.40 41.47
C ARG A 7 59.76 -17.68 41.67
N GLU A 8 59.21 -18.88 41.41
CA GLU A 8 59.51 -20.12 40.63
C GLU A 8 58.23 -21.01 40.72
N SER A 9 57.93 -22.11 40.00
CA SER A 9 58.53 -22.91 38.91
C SER A 9 57.48 -23.92 38.35
N ARG A 10 57.85 -24.67 37.28
CA ARG A 10 57.34 -26.01 36.82
C ARG A 10 56.66 -26.04 35.44
N TRP A 11 57.39 -26.32 34.34
CA TRP A 11 58.12 -27.56 33.90
C TRP A 11 57.11 -28.63 33.36
N SER A 12 57.20 -29.21 32.15
CA SER A 12 58.32 -29.86 31.40
C SER A 12 58.20 -29.70 29.85
N SER A 13 59.23 -29.39 29.03
CA SER A 13 60.25 -30.27 28.34
C SER A 13 59.68 -31.53 27.63
N SER A 14 59.91 -31.85 26.33
CA SER A 14 61.16 -31.96 25.51
C SER A 14 60.82 -31.91 23.99
N ILE A 15 61.52 -31.26 23.02
CA ILE A 15 62.88 -31.37 22.40
C ILE A 15 63.01 -32.34 21.18
N LEU A 16 63.51 -31.79 20.03
CA LEU A 16 63.96 -32.41 18.75
C LEU A 16 62.90 -33.13 17.86
N GLY A 17 62.88 -33.03 16.52
CA GLY A 17 63.64 -32.20 15.56
C GLY A 17 63.43 -32.64 14.09
N VAL A 18 63.82 -31.80 13.12
CA VAL A 18 63.93 -32.05 11.64
C VAL A 18 62.62 -32.14 10.83
N GLY A 19 62.53 -31.35 9.74
CA GLY A 19 61.60 -31.59 8.62
C GLY A 19 60.72 -30.42 8.16
N MET A 20 61.30 -29.33 7.64
CA MET A 20 60.51 -28.38 6.81
C MET A 20 60.17 -29.02 5.46
N ALA A 21 59.06 -29.74 5.38
CA ALA A 21 58.38 -29.96 4.11
C ALA A 21 57.47 -28.76 3.84
N LEU A 22 57.82 -27.94 2.84
CA LEU A 22 56.93 -26.91 2.31
C LEU A 22 55.75 -27.59 1.58
N PHE A 23 54.76 -28.06 2.33
CA PHE A 23 53.40 -28.15 1.82
C PHE A 23 52.82 -26.74 1.78
N ALA A 24 53.23 -25.99 0.75
CA ALA A 24 52.40 -24.94 0.20
C ALA A 24 51.15 -25.62 -0.35
N LEU A 25 50.18 -25.87 0.52
CA LEU A 25 48.82 -26.22 0.11
C LEU A 25 48.27 -24.96 -0.55
N ALA A 26 48.54 -24.84 -1.85
CA ALA A 26 47.84 -23.92 -2.71
C ALA A 26 46.37 -24.32 -2.61
N LEU A 27 45.64 -23.61 -1.74
CA LEU A 27 44.21 -23.41 -1.88
C LEU A 27 44.03 -22.81 -3.27
N LEU A 28 43.85 -23.71 -4.24
CA LEU A 28 43.35 -23.40 -5.57
C LEU A 28 42.03 -22.69 -5.32
N GLY A 29 42.08 -21.36 -5.34
CA GLY A 29 40.91 -20.52 -5.32
C GLY A 29 40.10 -20.86 -6.57
N GLY A 30 39.17 -21.80 -6.42
CA GLY A 30 38.11 -21.99 -7.38
C GLY A 30 37.41 -20.64 -7.60
N PRO A 31 36.81 -20.41 -8.78
CA PRO A 31 36.10 -19.16 -9.04
C PRO A 31 35.10 -18.92 -7.92
N ARG A 32 35.33 -17.87 -7.14
CA ARG A 32 34.44 -17.46 -6.05
C ARG A 32 33.08 -17.14 -6.69
N GLY A 33 32.02 -17.53 -6.00
CA GLY A 33 30.67 -17.18 -6.44
C GLY A 33 30.46 -15.68 -6.33
N SER A 34 30.64 -14.94 -7.42
CA SER A 34 30.15 -13.57 -7.53
C SER A 34 28.67 -13.57 -7.18
N ALA A 35 28.24 -12.59 -6.38
CA ALA A 35 26.84 -12.29 -6.20
C ALA A 35 26.13 -12.21 -7.57
N ALA A 36 24.94 -12.79 -7.68
CA ALA A 36 24.18 -12.79 -8.91
C ALA A 36 23.52 -11.42 -9.13
N ILE A 37 22.98 -11.25 -10.33
CA ILE A 37 22.22 -10.05 -10.66
C ILE A 37 21.00 -9.94 -9.72
N VAL A 38 20.66 -8.72 -9.30
CA VAL A 38 19.41 -8.43 -8.62
C VAL A 38 18.31 -8.33 -9.67
N ASP A 39 17.34 -9.25 -9.62
CA ASP A 39 16.12 -9.20 -10.40
C ASP A 39 14.95 -8.68 -9.54
N GLU A 40 14.06 -7.92 -10.18
CA GLU A 40 12.93 -7.27 -9.52
C GLU A 40 11.59 -7.79 -10.07
N THR A 41 10.64 -8.00 -9.16
CA THR A 41 9.21 -8.22 -9.44
C THR A 41 8.38 -7.06 -8.85
N ALA A 42 7.06 -7.10 -9.03
CA ALA A 42 6.17 -6.11 -8.41
C ALA A 42 6.29 -6.06 -6.87
N THR A 43 6.62 -7.19 -6.24
CA THR A 43 6.53 -7.43 -4.78
C THR A 43 7.86 -7.79 -4.13
N GLU A 44 8.83 -8.32 -4.88
CA GLU A 44 10.05 -8.90 -4.34
C GLU A 44 11.29 -8.50 -5.15
N PHE A 45 12.44 -8.38 -4.48
CA PHE A 45 13.76 -8.48 -5.12
C PHE A 45 14.32 -9.89 -4.91
N LEU A 46 14.97 -10.41 -5.96
CA LEU A 46 15.51 -11.77 -6.05
C LEU A 46 16.99 -11.68 -6.42
N SER A 47 17.85 -12.36 -5.68
CA SER A 47 19.29 -12.39 -5.97
C SER A 47 19.97 -13.55 -5.23
N SER A 48 21.29 -13.63 -5.31
CA SER A 48 22.09 -14.62 -4.58
C SER A 48 23.50 -14.13 -4.31
N GLY A 49 24.17 -14.73 -3.33
CA GLY A 49 25.52 -14.39 -2.88
C GLY A 49 26.01 -15.37 -1.81
N ASP A 50 27.27 -15.30 -1.41
CA ASP A 50 27.85 -16.12 -0.34
C ASP A 50 27.72 -15.38 1.00
N PHE A 51 26.54 -15.40 1.63
CA PHE A 51 26.30 -14.55 2.81
C PHE A 51 27.00 -15.06 4.07
N ASN A 52 27.12 -16.39 4.20
CA ASN A 52 27.76 -17.01 5.35
C ASN A 52 29.30 -17.07 5.23
N GLY A 53 29.87 -17.00 4.02
CA GLY A 53 31.30 -17.06 3.74
C GLY A 53 31.86 -18.48 3.62
N ASP A 54 31.04 -19.46 3.23
CA ASP A 54 31.41 -20.87 3.08
C ASP A 54 31.85 -21.27 1.65
N GLY A 55 31.76 -20.34 0.70
CA GLY A 55 32.12 -20.52 -0.71
C GLY A 55 30.97 -21.03 -1.59
N ARG A 56 29.75 -21.16 -1.06
CA ARG A 56 28.54 -21.53 -1.81
C ARG A 56 27.68 -20.30 -2.06
N VAL A 57 26.77 -20.41 -3.02
CA VAL A 57 25.88 -19.31 -3.41
C VAL A 57 24.49 -19.57 -2.83
N ASP A 58 24.11 -18.73 -1.86
CA ASP A 58 22.85 -18.75 -1.13
C ASP A 58 21.75 -18.00 -1.88
N ALA A 59 20.48 -18.40 -1.69
CA ALA A 59 19.33 -17.68 -2.26
C ALA A 59 18.90 -16.49 -1.38
N LEU A 60 18.61 -15.34 -1.99
CA LEU A 60 18.03 -14.16 -1.34
C LEU A 60 16.69 -13.78 -1.97
N ILE A 61 15.69 -13.55 -1.10
CA ILE A 61 14.41 -12.92 -1.46
C ILE A 61 14.16 -11.77 -0.49
N VAL A 62 13.99 -10.55 -0.98
CA VAL A 62 13.61 -9.38 -0.15
C VAL A 62 12.21 -8.91 -0.53
N ASP A 63 11.29 -8.94 0.43
CA ASP A 63 9.93 -8.40 0.25
C ASP A 63 9.98 -6.86 0.21
N LYS A 64 9.41 -6.25 -0.84
CA LYS A 64 9.47 -4.80 -1.07
C LYS A 64 8.63 -4.01 -0.07
N ALA A 65 7.44 -4.49 0.28
CA ALA A 65 6.52 -3.74 1.14
C ALA A 65 7.07 -3.60 2.57
N THR A 66 7.56 -4.70 3.14
CA THR A 66 8.04 -4.81 4.52
C THR A 66 9.55 -4.57 4.68
N GLY A 67 10.34 -4.84 3.64
CA GLY A 67 11.80 -4.84 3.70
C GLY A 67 12.40 -6.08 4.36
N ASN A 68 11.64 -7.16 4.51
CA ASN A 68 12.12 -8.39 5.15
C ASN A 68 12.88 -9.27 4.15
N ALA A 69 14.12 -9.63 4.50
CA ALA A 69 14.96 -10.55 3.75
C ALA A 69 14.75 -11.99 4.23
N ARG A 70 14.55 -12.92 3.31
CA ARG A 70 14.58 -14.37 3.53
C ARG A 70 15.81 -14.92 2.82
N VAL A 71 16.63 -15.67 3.55
CA VAL A 71 17.86 -16.29 3.03
C VAL A 71 17.73 -17.80 3.11
N GLY A 72 18.01 -18.48 1.99
CA GLY A 72 18.18 -19.92 1.90
C GLY A 72 19.66 -20.22 1.76
N TYR A 73 20.29 -20.73 2.82
CA TYR A 73 21.72 -21.03 2.80
C TYR A 73 21.98 -22.36 2.10
N GLN A 74 22.94 -22.43 1.18
CA GLN A 74 23.18 -23.63 0.37
C GLN A 74 24.02 -24.66 1.15
N ASP A 75 23.48 -25.87 1.32
CA ASP A 75 24.16 -26.96 2.02
C ASP A 75 25.26 -27.65 1.16
N ALA A 76 25.90 -28.67 1.75
CA ALA A 76 26.89 -29.52 1.09
C ALA A 76 26.44 -30.08 -0.27
N ASN A 77 25.15 -30.43 -0.38
CA ASN A 77 24.53 -31.11 -1.51
C ASN A 77 23.92 -30.13 -2.54
N GLY A 78 23.69 -28.88 -2.15
CA GLY A 78 23.01 -27.87 -2.96
C GLY A 78 21.55 -27.60 -2.57
N ALA A 79 21.04 -28.19 -1.48
CA ALA A 79 19.73 -27.86 -0.94
C ALA A 79 19.78 -26.53 -0.18
N LEU A 80 18.65 -25.83 -0.08
CA LEU A 80 18.56 -24.55 0.63
C LEU A 80 17.95 -24.70 2.02
N ALA A 81 18.69 -24.31 3.06
CA ALA A 81 18.19 -24.17 4.42
C ALA A 81 17.61 -22.76 4.62
N TRP A 82 16.30 -22.62 4.48
CA TRP A 82 15.61 -21.35 4.63
C TRP A 82 15.47 -20.90 6.09
N THR A 83 15.71 -19.62 6.33
CA THR A 83 15.66 -18.99 7.65
C THR A 83 14.48 -18.06 7.83
N ALA A 84 14.09 -17.85 9.10
CA ALA A 84 13.07 -16.87 9.44
C ALA A 84 13.40 -15.50 8.85
N ALA A 85 12.38 -14.82 8.35
CA ALA A 85 12.51 -13.53 7.70
C ALA A 85 13.20 -12.52 8.63
N THR A 86 14.20 -11.81 8.12
CA THR A 86 15.05 -10.87 8.85
C THR A 86 14.78 -9.44 8.37
N PRO A 87 14.40 -8.50 9.25
CA PRO A 87 14.06 -7.14 8.83
C PRO A 87 15.31 -6.33 8.46
N SER A 88 15.31 -5.70 7.27
CA SER A 88 16.33 -4.70 6.91
C SER A 88 16.17 -3.37 7.65
N GLY A 89 14.99 -3.10 8.23
CA GLY A 89 14.62 -1.80 8.78
C GLY A 89 14.27 -0.74 7.73
N VAL A 90 14.13 -1.13 6.46
CA VAL A 90 13.74 -0.25 5.35
C VAL A 90 12.45 -0.79 4.71
N ALA A 91 11.30 -0.22 5.05
CA ALA A 91 10.04 -0.55 4.38
C ALA A 91 9.93 0.15 3.00
N GLN A 92 9.06 -0.37 2.14
CA GLN A 92 8.84 0.11 0.76
C GLN A 92 10.15 0.16 -0.05
N VAL A 93 10.95 -0.92 0.00
CA VAL A 93 12.26 -1.03 -0.66
C VAL A 93 12.15 -0.66 -2.13
N GLY A 94 12.88 0.38 -2.52
CA GLY A 94 12.97 0.86 -3.90
C GLY A 94 14.19 0.31 -4.63
N SER A 95 15.25 -0.09 -3.91
CA SER A 95 16.42 -0.72 -4.53
C SER A 95 17.20 -1.60 -3.55
N LEU A 96 17.85 -2.63 -4.10
CA LEU A 96 18.67 -3.63 -3.43
C LEU A 96 19.98 -3.80 -4.20
N ALA A 97 21.10 -3.88 -3.47
CA ALA A 97 22.35 -4.41 -4.00
C ALA A 97 22.88 -5.55 -3.11
N VAL A 98 23.68 -6.42 -3.71
CA VAL A 98 24.37 -7.54 -3.05
C VAL A 98 25.87 -7.44 -3.36
N GLY A 99 26.72 -7.75 -2.40
CA GLY A 99 28.17 -7.76 -2.58
C GLY A 99 28.97 -7.69 -1.27
N HIS A 100 30.29 -7.68 -1.39
CA HIS A 100 31.25 -7.63 -0.28
C HIS A 100 31.31 -6.26 0.41
N PHE A 101 30.24 -5.86 1.12
CA PHE A 101 30.08 -4.52 1.70
C PHE A 101 30.63 -4.38 3.13
N ILE A 102 30.99 -5.49 3.77
CA ILE A 102 31.43 -5.54 5.18
C ILE A 102 32.74 -6.31 5.34
N GLN A 103 32.92 -7.41 4.59
CA GLN A 103 34.12 -8.26 4.63
C GLN A 103 34.43 -8.80 3.23
N THR A 104 35.70 -9.10 2.97
CA THR A 104 36.20 -9.51 1.64
C THR A 104 35.96 -10.98 1.29
N ASN A 105 35.25 -11.72 2.15
CA ASN A 105 35.08 -13.17 2.06
C ASN A 105 33.63 -13.65 2.18
N ARG A 106 32.67 -12.71 2.20
CA ARG A 106 31.23 -13.00 2.23
C ARG A 106 30.43 -11.79 1.76
N ASP A 107 29.25 -12.03 1.22
CA ASP A 107 28.32 -11.00 0.80
C ASP A 107 27.49 -10.43 1.96
N ALA A 108 27.03 -9.20 1.73
CA ALA A 108 26.04 -8.49 2.52
C ALA A 108 25.02 -7.87 1.56
N ILE A 109 23.94 -7.34 2.11
CA ILE A 109 22.93 -6.62 1.31
C ILE A 109 22.92 -5.13 1.66
N ALA A 110 22.68 -4.29 0.67
CA ALA A 110 22.47 -2.86 0.82
C ALA A 110 21.07 -2.53 0.34
N VAL A 111 20.27 -1.87 1.19
CA VAL A 111 18.83 -1.67 1.01
C VAL A 111 18.49 -0.19 1.18
N THR A 112 17.64 0.34 0.28
CA THR A 112 17.16 1.72 0.34
C THR A 112 15.72 1.84 -0.18
N SER A 113 15.08 2.97 0.12
CA SER A 113 13.88 3.43 -0.58
C SER A 113 13.92 4.95 -0.79
N ILE A 114 13.13 5.43 -1.74
CA ILE A 114 13.05 6.85 -2.12
C ILE A 114 12.72 7.77 -0.93
N ALA A 115 11.93 7.26 0.03
CA ALA A 115 11.59 7.96 1.26
C ALA A 115 12.63 7.76 2.39
N PHE A 116 13.52 6.77 2.30
CA PHE A 116 14.42 6.43 3.41
C PHE A 116 15.66 7.33 3.51
N ASN A 117 16.13 7.89 2.38
CA ASN A 117 17.16 8.94 2.31
C ASN A 117 18.56 8.54 2.85
N ARG A 118 18.77 7.24 3.07
CA ARG A 118 19.97 6.58 3.61
C ARG A 118 20.06 5.19 2.99
N ILE A 119 21.14 4.46 3.27
CA ILE A 119 21.24 3.04 2.93
C ILE A 119 21.46 2.25 4.22
N HIS A 120 20.77 1.11 4.34
CA HIS A 120 21.06 0.10 5.36
C HIS A 120 21.87 -1.03 4.75
N ILE A 121 23.03 -1.28 5.32
CA ILE A 121 23.87 -2.44 4.97
C ILE A 121 23.64 -3.50 6.06
N LEU A 122 23.06 -4.63 5.68
CA LEU A 122 22.69 -5.70 6.60
C LEU A 122 23.64 -6.89 6.46
N ASN A 123 24.15 -7.37 7.58
CA ASN A 123 24.98 -8.58 7.65
C ASN A 123 24.06 -9.80 7.80
N LEU A 124 24.14 -10.72 6.83
CA LEU A 124 23.35 -11.95 6.75
C LEU A 124 24.21 -13.22 7.01
N SER A 125 25.34 -13.09 7.70
CA SER A 125 26.25 -14.23 7.92
C SER A 125 25.83 -15.23 8.98
N VAL A 126 24.84 -14.91 9.81
CA VAL A 126 24.33 -15.79 10.86
C VAL A 126 22.86 -16.15 10.56
N PRO A 127 22.58 -17.40 10.16
CA PRO A 127 21.24 -17.89 9.86
C PRO A 127 20.19 -17.53 10.93
N GLY A 128 19.14 -16.79 10.52
CA GLY A 128 17.99 -16.46 11.37
C GLY A 128 18.25 -15.41 12.48
N VAL A 129 19.41 -14.76 12.51
CA VAL A 129 19.74 -13.72 13.51
C VAL A 129 19.71 -12.35 12.87
N ALA A 130 18.80 -11.49 13.32
CA ALA A 130 18.76 -10.09 12.91
C ALA A 130 19.97 -9.32 13.44
N SER A 131 20.84 -8.85 12.53
CA SER A 131 21.95 -7.96 12.86
C SER A 131 21.49 -6.49 12.87
N SER A 132 22.15 -5.64 13.66
CA SER A 132 21.94 -4.20 13.55
C SER A 132 22.52 -3.72 12.21
N PRO A 133 21.74 -3.06 11.33
CA PRO A 133 22.24 -2.58 10.06
C PRO A 133 23.28 -1.48 10.26
N ILE A 134 24.28 -1.44 9.38
CA ILE A 134 25.19 -0.29 9.29
C ILE A 134 24.51 0.77 8.43
N VAL A 135 24.35 1.98 8.97
CA VAL A 135 23.65 3.08 8.31
C VAL A 135 24.65 3.98 7.58
N THR A 136 24.48 4.14 6.27
CA THR A 136 25.30 5.04 5.46
C THR A 136 24.48 6.20 4.88
N GLN A 137 25.15 7.33 4.67
CA GLN A 137 24.57 8.62 4.29
C GLN A 137 25.19 9.05 2.97
N PRO A 138 24.52 8.89 1.81
CA PRO A 138 25.06 9.35 0.52
C PRO A 138 25.28 10.88 0.50
N PRO A 139 26.02 11.42 -0.48
CA PRO A 139 26.29 12.86 -0.53
C PRO A 139 25.06 13.69 -0.90
N HIS A 140 24.13 13.12 -1.68
CA HIS A 140 22.84 13.70 -2.09
C HIS A 140 21.65 13.02 -1.37
N PRO A 141 20.46 13.65 -1.35
CA PRO A 141 19.22 13.04 -0.89
C PRO A 141 18.49 12.23 -1.98
N ALA A 142 17.47 11.46 -1.58
CA ALA A 142 16.49 10.77 -2.45
C ALA A 142 17.08 9.71 -3.41
N ILE A 143 17.64 8.64 -2.84
CA ILE A 143 18.31 7.55 -3.59
C ILE A 143 17.37 6.82 -4.54
N SER A 144 17.81 6.63 -5.78
CA SER A 144 17.05 6.00 -6.86
C SER A 144 17.41 4.54 -7.11
N MET A 145 18.70 4.16 -7.04
CA MET A 145 19.21 2.86 -7.48
C MET A 145 20.49 2.45 -6.73
N LEU A 146 20.68 1.15 -6.49
CA LEU A 146 21.89 0.55 -5.91
C LEU A 146 22.42 -0.55 -6.83
N VAL A 147 23.74 -0.64 -7.04
CA VAL A 147 24.38 -1.75 -7.78
C VAL A 147 25.74 -2.09 -7.17
N GLY A 148 25.92 -3.35 -6.72
CA GLY A 148 27.19 -3.85 -6.21
C GLY A 148 28.18 -4.17 -7.32
N LEU A 149 29.42 -3.69 -7.22
CA LEU A 149 30.51 -3.98 -8.15
C LEU A 149 31.61 -4.78 -7.43
N GLU A 150 31.96 -5.96 -7.94
CA GLU A 150 32.90 -6.89 -7.27
C GLU A 150 34.38 -6.54 -7.54
N ASP A 151 34.71 -6.12 -8.76
CA ASP A 151 36.06 -5.72 -9.17
C ASP A 151 36.00 -4.58 -10.20
N PRO A 152 35.73 -3.33 -9.77
CA PRO A 152 35.56 -2.20 -10.68
C PRO A 152 36.88 -1.66 -11.26
N TYR A 153 38.04 -2.11 -10.76
CA TYR A 153 39.35 -1.60 -11.20
C TYR A 153 40.24 -2.62 -11.91
N LYS A 154 39.98 -3.93 -11.78
CA LYS A 154 40.81 -5.00 -12.34
C LYS A 154 42.28 -4.98 -11.86
N THR A 155 42.57 -4.26 -10.78
CA THR A 155 43.89 -4.19 -10.15
C THR A 155 43.88 -5.02 -8.87
N ALA A 156 44.94 -5.81 -8.66
CA ALA A 156 45.03 -6.68 -7.49
C ALA A 156 44.86 -5.86 -6.20
N ALA A 157 44.04 -6.38 -5.28
CA ALA A 157 43.65 -5.72 -4.03
C ALA A 157 44.87 -5.08 -3.34
N ASN A 158 44.83 -3.76 -3.20
CA ASN A 158 45.95 -2.96 -2.70
C ASN A 158 45.59 -2.46 -1.29
N PRO A 159 46.00 -3.12 -0.19
CA PRO A 159 45.40 -2.99 1.15
C PRO A 159 45.70 -1.67 1.90
N GLY A 160 46.03 -0.61 1.17
CA GLY A 160 46.45 0.68 1.71
C GLY A 160 46.05 1.87 0.86
N ARG A 161 45.23 1.70 -0.18
CA ARG A 161 44.62 2.85 -0.86
C ARG A 161 43.35 3.22 -0.10
N GLN A 162 43.39 4.34 0.62
CA GLN A 162 42.16 4.98 1.11
C GLN A 162 41.21 5.19 -0.08
N LEU A 163 39.91 5.01 0.18
CA LEU A 163 38.85 5.27 -0.79
C LEU A 163 38.81 6.79 -1.07
N ASP A 164 39.56 7.22 -2.08
CA ASP A 164 39.55 8.57 -2.62
C ASP A 164 38.48 8.67 -3.72
N TRP A 165 37.49 9.51 -3.49
CA TRP A 165 36.38 9.80 -4.40
C TRP A 165 36.49 11.27 -4.88
N LEU A 166 35.87 11.64 -5.99
CA LEU A 166 36.07 12.94 -6.66
C LEU A 166 35.11 14.04 -6.20
N SER A 167 35.63 15.25 -5.93
CA SER A 167 34.82 16.45 -5.67
C SER A 167 34.75 17.36 -6.89
N ALA A 168 33.55 17.67 -7.35
CA ALA A 168 33.25 18.89 -8.10
C ALA A 168 32.33 19.77 -7.24
N ALA A 169 32.69 21.05 -7.06
CA ALA A 169 32.19 21.88 -5.96
C ALA A 169 30.83 22.59 -6.21
N SER A 170 30.05 22.17 -7.20
CA SER A 170 28.82 22.87 -7.61
C SER A 170 27.95 22.03 -8.55
N HIS A 171 26.85 21.44 -8.07
CA HIS A 171 25.79 20.92 -8.95
C HIS A 171 24.37 21.10 -8.37
N ASP A 172 23.43 21.03 -9.31
CA ASP A 172 22.10 21.65 -9.29
C ASP A 172 21.02 20.64 -8.81
N PRO A 173 20.09 20.96 -7.90
CA PRO A 173 19.42 19.93 -7.11
C PRO A 173 18.17 19.28 -7.77
N GLY A 174 17.94 19.48 -9.07
CA GLY A 174 16.64 19.24 -9.74
C GLY A 174 16.58 18.11 -10.79
N ILE A 175 17.46 17.10 -10.72
CA ILE A 175 17.54 16.00 -11.69
C ILE A 175 17.46 14.66 -10.94
N THR A 176 16.90 13.62 -11.56
CA THR A 176 16.94 12.24 -11.04
C THR A 176 18.37 11.73 -11.03
N LEU A 177 19.06 11.84 -9.88
CA LEU A 177 20.46 11.49 -9.76
C LEU A 177 20.69 9.98 -9.91
N LEU A 178 21.75 9.64 -10.66
CA LEU A 178 22.34 8.31 -10.71
C LEU A 178 23.31 8.15 -9.53
N ASP A 179 22.90 7.35 -8.57
CA ASP A 179 23.71 7.06 -7.39
C ASP A 179 24.57 5.81 -7.64
N LEU A 180 25.73 5.96 -8.28
CA LEU A 180 26.69 4.86 -8.48
C LEU A 180 27.34 4.46 -7.15
N LEU A 181 26.67 3.60 -6.39
CA LEU A 181 27.14 3.10 -5.10
C LEU A 181 27.93 1.79 -5.27
N ALA A 182 29.10 1.91 -5.89
CA ALA A 182 30.09 0.83 -5.91
C ALA A 182 30.73 0.66 -4.52
N PHE A 183 30.58 -0.51 -3.92
CA PHE A 183 31.30 -0.88 -2.71
C PHE A 183 32.62 -1.57 -3.05
N ILE A 184 33.73 -1.04 -2.54
CA ILE A 184 35.08 -1.53 -2.80
C ILE A 184 35.73 -1.89 -1.46
N GLY A 185 35.77 -3.18 -1.12
CA GLY A 185 36.61 -3.69 -0.04
C GLY A 185 36.28 -3.20 1.39
N ASP A 186 37.32 -3.16 2.22
CA ASP A 186 37.28 -3.46 3.65
C ASP A 186 37.19 -2.23 4.59
N GLY A 187 36.49 -1.17 4.21
CA GLY A 187 36.24 -0.05 5.12
C GLY A 187 35.21 0.99 4.67
N LEU A 188 34.34 1.41 5.60
CA LEU A 188 33.40 2.51 5.38
C LEU A 188 34.09 3.88 5.55
N GLY A 189 34.54 4.46 4.44
CA GLY A 189 35.13 5.79 4.37
C GLY A 189 34.53 6.65 3.23
N ARG A 190 34.08 7.85 3.62
CA ARG A 190 33.62 9.06 2.86
C ARG A 190 33.15 8.93 1.39
N PHE A 191 32.04 9.62 1.12
CA PHE A 191 31.33 9.65 -0.17
C PHE A 191 31.70 10.87 -1.02
N GLN A 192 31.72 10.72 -2.35
CA GLN A 192 31.87 11.80 -3.34
C GLN A 192 31.38 11.31 -4.72
N ASP A 193 31.31 12.21 -5.70
CA ASP A 193 30.61 12.07 -7.00
C ASP A 193 31.57 11.44 -8.07
N GLN A 194 31.22 11.03 -9.30
CA GLN A 194 30.11 11.39 -10.19
C GLN A 194 29.95 10.38 -11.35
N ILE A 195 28.73 10.06 -11.80
CA ILE A 195 28.41 9.79 -13.23
C ILE A 195 27.36 10.82 -13.64
N ALA A 196 27.65 11.62 -14.68
CA ALA A 196 26.65 12.51 -15.27
C ALA A 196 25.69 11.70 -16.17
N ALA A 197 24.54 11.33 -15.62
CA ALA A 197 23.38 10.86 -16.37
C ALA A 197 22.22 11.82 -16.12
N GLU A 198 21.82 12.57 -17.15
CA GLU A 198 20.85 13.68 -17.05
C GLU A 198 19.38 13.22 -16.97
N ASP A 199 19.12 11.91 -16.88
CA ASP A 199 17.79 11.30 -16.97
C ASP A 199 17.62 10.11 -16.00
N ALA A 200 16.37 9.74 -15.70
CA ALA A 200 16.05 8.59 -14.86
C ALA A 200 16.54 7.26 -15.45
N LEU A 201 17.33 6.51 -14.67
CA LEU A 201 17.81 5.17 -14.98
C LEU A 201 17.00 4.08 -14.27
N ALA A 202 16.93 2.90 -14.88
CA ALA A 202 16.24 1.71 -14.40
C ALA A 202 17.01 0.43 -14.78
N SER A 203 16.63 -0.74 -14.23
CA SER A 203 17.28 -2.03 -14.51
C SER A 203 18.81 -2.01 -14.31
N GLY A 204 19.27 -1.46 -13.18
CA GLY A 204 20.69 -1.44 -12.80
C GLY A 204 21.23 -2.85 -12.53
N ARG A 205 22.32 -3.24 -13.20
CA ARG A 205 22.94 -4.57 -13.09
C ARG A 205 24.47 -4.45 -13.12
N SER A 206 25.16 -5.35 -12.41
CA SER A 206 26.63 -5.43 -12.39
C SER A 206 27.14 -6.25 -13.58
N LEU A 207 27.83 -5.60 -14.53
CA LEU A 207 28.17 -6.17 -15.83
C LEU A 207 29.67 -6.46 -15.95
N ARG A 208 30.03 -7.70 -16.30
CA ARG A 208 31.34 -8.01 -16.91
C ARG A 208 31.16 -8.29 -18.41
N ARG A 209 31.87 -7.55 -19.27
CA ARG A 209 31.81 -7.76 -20.74
C ARG A 209 32.49 -9.07 -21.16
N MET A 210 33.45 -9.56 -20.37
CA MET A 210 34.16 -10.84 -20.53
C MET A 210 34.72 -11.32 -19.18
N LEU A 211 35.22 -12.56 -19.10
CA LEU A 211 35.96 -13.04 -17.91
C LEU A 211 37.20 -12.17 -17.63
N GLY A 212 37.43 -11.88 -16.36
CA GLY A 212 38.56 -11.04 -15.91
C GLY A 212 38.51 -9.63 -16.47
N ASP A 213 37.33 -9.12 -16.86
CA ASP A 213 37.10 -7.71 -17.11
C ASP A 213 36.64 -7.01 -15.82
N ALA A 214 36.81 -5.69 -15.76
CA ALA A 214 36.27 -4.90 -14.67
C ALA A 214 34.73 -5.00 -14.64
N THR A 215 34.13 -4.98 -13.45
CA THR A 215 32.68 -4.86 -13.30
C THR A 215 32.25 -3.42 -13.58
N LEU A 216 31.43 -3.25 -14.60
CA LEU A 216 30.76 -2.01 -15.00
C LEU A 216 29.38 -1.92 -14.33
N LEU A 217 28.89 -0.70 -14.09
CA LEU A 217 27.44 -0.50 -13.98
C LEU A 217 26.84 -0.64 -15.37
N ALA A 218 25.77 -1.41 -15.55
CA ALA A 218 24.86 -1.30 -16.69
C ALA A 218 23.46 -0.89 -16.23
N ALA A 219 22.77 -0.04 -16.99
CA ALA A 219 21.41 0.40 -16.71
C ALA A 219 20.69 0.84 -18.00
N ILE A 220 19.36 0.85 -17.98
CA ILE A 220 18.53 1.43 -19.04
C ILE A 220 18.16 2.86 -18.66
N ARG A 221 18.48 3.82 -19.53
CA ARG A 221 17.92 5.16 -19.54
C ARG A 221 16.56 5.13 -20.25
N ARG A 222 15.53 5.60 -19.55
CA ARG A 222 14.15 5.62 -20.06
C ARG A 222 13.95 6.79 -21.04
N GLY A 223 13.18 6.56 -22.09
CA GLY A 223 12.87 7.60 -23.08
C GLY A 223 11.77 7.21 -24.06
N SER A 224 11.57 8.04 -25.09
CA SER A 224 10.71 7.71 -26.23
C SER A 224 11.18 6.43 -26.95
N ASN A 225 12.50 6.25 -27.04
CA ASN A 225 13.15 4.96 -27.13
C ASN A 225 14.10 4.82 -25.93
N ASP A 226 14.20 3.62 -25.38
CA ASP A 226 15.11 3.33 -24.29
C ASP A 226 16.56 3.20 -24.79
N THR A 227 17.52 3.38 -23.88
CA THR A 227 18.95 3.22 -24.19
C THR A 227 19.65 2.48 -23.07
N LEU A 228 20.32 1.35 -23.37
CA LEU A 228 21.26 0.76 -22.41
C LEU A 228 22.53 1.60 -22.39
N LEU A 229 22.98 1.97 -21.20
CA LEU A 229 24.27 2.60 -20.93
C LEU A 229 25.04 1.70 -19.95
N ALA A 230 26.33 1.52 -20.16
CA ALA A 230 27.20 0.92 -19.16
C ALA A 230 28.48 1.71 -18.98
N TYR A 231 28.85 1.94 -17.72
CA TYR A 231 29.89 2.87 -17.28
C TYR A 231 31.02 2.13 -16.58
N ASP A 232 32.25 2.54 -16.90
CA ASP A 232 33.47 2.14 -16.19
C ASP A 232 33.69 3.10 -15.01
N TYR A 233 34.02 2.54 -13.84
CA TYR A 233 34.32 3.33 -12.65
C TYR A 233 35.56 4.22 -12.84
N ALA A 234 36.51 3.81 -13.70
CA ALA A 234 37.68 4.64 -14.02
C ALA A 234 37.37 5.82 -14.96
N HIS A 235 36.28 5.77 -15.72
CA HIS A 235 35.95 6.75 -16.76
C HIS A 235 34.44 7.10 -16.77
N PRO A 236 33.86 7.57 -15.66
CA PRO A 236 32.41 7.65 -15.48
C PRO A 236 31.70 8.66 -16.38
N ALA A 237 32.42 9.64 -16.96
CA ALA A 237 31.83 10.68 -17.81
C ALA A 237 31.38 10.18 -19.20
N VAL A 238 31.78 8.98 -19.63
CA VAL A 238 31.44 8.42 -20.96
C VAL A 238 31.07 6.94 -20.80
N PRO A 239 29.95 6.46 -21.36
CA PRO A 239 29.60 5.05 -21.29
C PRO A 239 30.63 4.20 -22.05
N ALA A 240 31.24 3.24 -21.35
CA ALA A 240 32.16 2.24 -21.90
C ALA A 240 31.48 1.21 -22.82
N LEU A 241 30.14 1.19 -22.85
CA LEU A 241 29.29 0.44 -23.77
C LEU A 241 27.90 1.10 -23.82
N GLN A 242 27.28 1.20 -25.00
CA GLN A 242 25.92 1.73 -25.15
C GLN A 242 25.11 1.02 -26.24
N ARG A 243 23.79 0.92 -26.04
CA ARG A 243 22.81 0.45 -27.04
C ARG A 243 21.65 1.43 -27.12
N LEU A 244 21.69 2.29 -28.14
CA LEU A 244 20.62 3.24 -28.49
C LEU A 244 19.40 2.50 -29.05
N ASN A 245 18.25 3.18 -29.12
CA ASN A 245 17.05 2.72 -29.83
C ASN A 245 16.58 1.31 -29.44
N LEU A 246 16.43 1.08 -28.14
CA LEU A 246 15.64 -0.04 -27.63
C LEU A 246 14.16 0.39 -27.55
N PRO A 247 13.19 -0.54 -27.67
CA PRO A 247 11.79 -0.22 -27.43
C PRO A 247 11.57 0.36 -26.03
N SER A 248 10.69 1.35 -25.90
CA SER A 248 10.36 1.93 -24.58
C SER A 248 9.76 0.88 -23.64
N GLY A 249 10.21 0.84 -22.40
CA GLY A 249 9.84 -0.19 -21.41
C GLY A 249 10.69 -1.46 -21.46
N SER A 250 11.88 -1.42 -22.08
CA SER A 250 12.77 -2.59 -22.16
C SER A 250 13.31 -3.04 -20.80
N ASP A 251 13.58 -4.33 -20.65
CA ASP A 251 14.47 -4.91 -19.64
C ASP A 251 15.50 -5.80 -20.35
N TYR A 252 16.52 -6.25 -19.62
CA TYR A 252 17.60 -7.04 -20.21
C TYR A 252 18.23 -8.01 -19.22
N THR A 253 18.82 -9.07 -19.77
CA THR A 253 19.78 -9.94 -19.06
C THR A 253 20.99 -10.21 -19.95
N PHE A 254 22.07 -10.74 -19.39
CA PHE A 254 23.29 -11.04 -20.13
C PHE A 254 24.04 -12.22 -19.52
N GLY A 255 24.87 -12.86 -20.33
CA GLY A 255 25.67 -13.99 -19.91
C GLY A 255 26.62 -14.50 -20.99
N ARG A 256 27.36 -15.57 -20.68
CA ARG A 256 28.29 -16.21 -21.63
C ARG A 256 27.76 -17.56 -22.09
N PHE A 257 27.84 -17.78 -23.39
CA PHE A 257 27.34 -18.97 -24.09
C PHE A 257 28.45 -19.56 -24.93
N ASN A 258 28.36 -20.84 -25.31
CA ASN A 258 29.19 -21.47 -26.34
C ASN A 258 30.72 -21.25 -26.20
N ASN A 259 31.22 -21.16 -24.95
CA ASN A 259 32.58 -20.83 -24.55
C ASN A 259 33.11 -19.50 -25.12
N GLU A 260 32.21 -18.55 -25.40
CA GLU A 260 32.51 -17.25 -25.95
C GLU A 260 33.28 -16.38 -24.95
N LYS A 261 34.24 -15.62 -25.47
CA LYS A 261 35.03 -14.67 -24.68
C LYS A 261 34.16 -13.56 -24.09
N TYR A 262 33.27 -13.01 -24.91
CA TYR A 262 32.43 -11.86 -24.56
C TYR A 262 31.00 -12.30 -24.22
N ALA A 263 30.31 -11.49 -23.41
CA ALA A 263 28.91 -11.73 -23.08
C ALA A 263 27.96 -11.49 -24.28
N ARG A 264 26.83 -12.20 -24.29
CA ARG A 264 25.65 -11.85 -25.08
C ARG A 264 24.60 -11.19 -24.20
N PHE A 265 23.93 -10.19 -24.75
CA PHE A 265 22.78 -9.51 -24.16
C PHE A 265 21.49 -10.03 -24.78
N LEU A 266 20.45 -10.02 -23.96
CA LEU A 266 19.08 -10.36 -24.34
C LEU A 266 18.19 -9.21 -23.88
N PHE A 267 17.66 -8.44 -24.82
CA PHE A 267 16.74 -7.32 -24.57
C PHE A 267 15.30 -7.74 -24.90
N TYR A 268 14.35 -7.38 -24.06
CA TYR A 268 12.94 -7.70 -24.22
C TYR A 268 12.07 -6.62 -23.58
N VAL A 269 10.79 -6.57 -23.95
CA VAL A 269 9.79 -5.74 -23.27
C VAL A 269 8.81 -6.71 -22.58
N PRO A 270 8.63 -6.64 -21.25
CA PRO A 270 7.62 -7.43 -20.55
C PRO A 270 6.24 -7.28 -21.20
N GLY A 271 5.54 -8.38 -21.40
CA GLY A 271 4.27 -8.43 -22.12
C GLY A 271 4.37 -8.50 -23.66
N GLN A 272 5.58 -8.48 -24.25
CA GLN A 272 5.79 -8.68 -25.70
C GLN A 272 6.45 -10.03 -26.00
N SER A 273 6.13 -10.64 -27.14
CA SER A 273 6.61 -11.99 -27.48
C SER A 273 7.99 -12.03 -28.15
N ASN A 274 8.84 -11.01 -28.00
CA ASN A 274 10.13 -10.88 -28.71
C ASN A 274 11.32 -10.70 -27.77
N ILE A 275 12.43 -11.40 -28.05
CA ILE A 275 13.74 -11.17 -27.43
C ILE A 275 14.76 -10.85 -28.53
N ILE A 276 15.47 -9.73 -28.37
CA ILE A 276 16.60 -9.33 -29.22
C ILE A 276 17.89 -9.84 -28.56
N VAL A 277 18.61 -10.72 -29.26
CA VAL A 277 19.91 -11.25 -28.81
C VAL A 277 21.03 -10.52 -29.55
N GLN A 278 22.02 -10.02 -28.82
CA GLN A 278 23.22 -9.39 -29.38
C GLN A 278 24.48 -9.81 -28.63
N ARG A 279 25.45 -10.37 -29.35
CA ARG A 279 26.79 -10.66 -28.82
C ARG A 279 27.64 -9.40 -28.76
N LEU A 280 28.43 -9.23 -27.70
CA LEU A 280 29.48 -8.20 -27.68
C LEU A 280 30.65 -8.63 -28.56
N VAL A 281 31.13 -7.70 -29.38
CA VAL A 281 32.27 -7.88 -30.30
C VAL A 281 33.32 -6.82 -30.04
N ASN A 282 34.57 -7.11 -30.36
CA ASN A 282 35.68 -6.16 -30.25
C ASN A 282 36.14 -5.77 -31.66
N ASN A 283 35.93 -4.51 -32.01
CA ASN A 283 36.32 -3.93 -33.28
C ASN A 283 37.48 -2.95 -33.03
N ALA A 284 38.69 -3.36 -33.42
CA ALA A 284 39.92 -2.56 -33.30
C ALA A 284 40.21 -1.99 -31.89
N GLY A 285 39.84 -2.72 -30.83
CA GLY A 285 40.04 -2.31 -29.43
C GLY A 285 38.78 -1.78 -28.74
N VAL A 286 37.75 -1.40 -29.50
CA VAL A 286 36.47 -0.92 -28.97
C VAL A 286 35.49 -2.09 -28.84
N ILE A 287 34.94 -2.30 -27.63
CA ILE A 287 33.90 -3.31 -27.40
C ILE A 287 32.53 -2.68 -27.67
N GLY A 288 31.71 -3.33 -28.50
CA GLY A 288 30.37 -2.86 -28.87
C GLY A 288 29.42 -4.02 -29.18
N PHE A 289 28.17 -3.68 -29.50
CA PHE A 289 27.17 -4.67 -29.88
C PHE A 289 27.36 -5.13 -31.33
N GLY A 290 27.40 -6.45 -31.54
CA GLY A 290 27.39 -7.08 -32.85
C GLY A 290 25.98 -7.13 -33.48
N PRO A 291 25.80 -7.93 -34.54
CA PRO A 291 24.51 -8.13 -35.18
C PRO A 291 23.41 -8.55 -34.20
N ALA A 292 22.16 -8.15 -34.50
CA ALA A 292 20.99 -8.50 -33.71
C ALA A 292 20.20 -9.62 -34.37
N ALA A 293 19.94 -10.68 -33.62
CA ALA A 293 18.92 -11.67 -33.96
C ALA A 293 17.69 -11.46 -33.09
N VAL A 294 16.51 -11.61 -33.69
CA VAL A 294 15.22 -11.56 -32.98
C VAL A 294 14.70 -12.97 -32.85
N THR A 295 14.32 -13.37 -31.64
CA THR A 295 13.55 -14.59 -31.38
C THR A 295 12.13 -14.20 -31.02
N THR A 296 11.17 -14.72 -31.77
CA THR A 296 9.74 -14.53 -31.52
C THR A 296 9.16 -15.80 -30.89
N PHE A 297 8.37 -15.63 -29.83
CA PHE A 297 7.75 -16.69 -29.05
C PHE A 297 6.22 -16.71 -29.28
N PRO A 298 5.53 -17.84 -29.03
CA PRO A 298 4.07 -17.90 -29.14
C PRO A 298 3.36 -17.16 -28.00
N ALA A 299 3.99 -17.08 -26.82
CA ALA A 299 3.49 -16.38 -25.63
C ALA A 299 4.30 -15.10 -25.36
N ALA A 300 3.69 -14.17 -24.62
CA ALA A 300 4.35 -12.94 -24.18
C ALA A 300 5.52 -13.26 -23.22
N VAL A 301 6.66 -12.60 -23.40
CA VAL A 301 7.82 -12.71 -22.50
C VAL A 301 7.61 -11.80 -21.30
N GLU A 302 7.76 -12.34 -20.10
CA GLU A 302 7.62 -11.62 -18.85
C GLU A 302 8.96 -11.27 -18.20
N LYS A 303 9.89 -12.24 -18.18
CA LYS A 303 11.24 -12.07 -17.62
C LYS A 303 12.21 -13.07 -18.24
N ALA A 304 13.48 -12.70 -18.36
CA ALA A 304 14.55 -13.59 -18.78
C ALA A 304 15.69 -13.62 -17.74
N TYR A 305 16.08 -14.82 -17.32
CA TYR A 305 17.08 -15.07 -16.28
C TYR A 305 18.28 -15.83 -16.87
N PHE A 306 19.51 -15.38 -16.62
CA PHE A 306 20.71 -16.12 -17.01
C PHE A 306 21.17 -17.06 -15.88
N VAL A 307 21.42 -18.32 -16.21
CA VAL A 307 22.07 -19.31 -15.33
C VAL A 307 23.42 -19.68 -15.94
N ASP A 308 24.50 -19.42 -15.22
CA ASP A 308 25.84 -19.81 -15.65
C ASP A 308 26.03 -21.33 -15.50
N GLU A 309 26.65 -21.95 -16.50
CA GLU A 309 27.03 -23.36 -16.50
C GLU A 309 28.54 -23.52 -16.80
N GLY A 310 29.32 -22.45 -16.60
CA GLY A 310 30.77 -22.36 -16.71
C GLY A 310 31.24 -22.01 -18.12
N THR A 311 30.96 -22.89 -19.08
CA THR A 311 31.36 -22.73 -20.48
C THR A 311 30.21 -22.37 -21.41
N ASN A 312 29.00 -22.87 -21.16
CA ASN A 312 27.84 -22.57 -21.99
C ASN A 312 26.62 -22.37 -21.09
N GLY A 313 26.30 -21.12 -20.69
CA GLY A 313 25.13 -20.85 -19.86
C GLY A 313 23.79 -21.07 -20.58
N ALA A 314 22.70 -20.91 -19.84
CA ALA A 314 21.34 -21.00 -20.37
C ALA A 314 20.52 -19.77 -19.96
N VAL A 315 19.53 -19.40 -20.77
CA VAL A 315 18.53 -18.38 -20.39
C VAL A 315 17.20 -19.06 -20.13
N PHE A 316 16.67 -18.87 -18.93
CA PHE A 316 15.30 -19.26 -18.59
C PHE A 316 14.37 -18.09 -18.83
N VAL A 317 13.40 -18.27 -19.71
CA VAL A 317 12.39 -17.26 -20.04
C VAL A 317 11.08 -17.66 -19.37
N ARG A 318 10.52 -16.74 -18.57
CA ARG A 318 9.16 -16.81 -18.01
C ARG A 318 8.21 -16.16 -19.00
N PHE A 319 7.12 -16.85 -19.32
CA PHE A 319 6.08 -16.37 -20.23
C PHE A 319 4.79 -15.98 -19.47
N GLY A 320 3.92 -15.20 -20.12
CA GLY A 320 2.66 -14.70 -19.55
C GLY A 320 1.58 -15.76 -19.33
N ASP A 321 1.74 -16.96 -19.90
CA ASP A 321 0.95 -18.16 -19.59
C ASP A 321 1.47 -18.92 -18.36
N GLY A 322 2.59 -18.47 -17.78
CA GLY A 322 3.28 -19.08 -16.64
C GLY A 322 4.32 -20.12 -17.01
N GLU A 323 4.50 -20.50 -18.29
CA GLU A 323 5.56 -21.45 -18.66
C GLU A 323 6.95 -20.84 -18.37
N VAL A 324 7.87 -21.65 -17.84
CA VAL A 324 9.29 -21.31 -17.74
C VAL A 324 10.13 -22.33 -18.51
N SER A 325 10.79 -21.85 -19.56
CA SER A 325 11.54 -22.68 -20.51
C SER A 325 12.95 -22.15 -20.74
N GLY A 326 13.90 -23.07 -20.94
CA GLY A 326 15.33 -22.80 -21.06
C GLY A 326 15.79 -22.78 -22.53
N PHE A 327 16.54 -21.75 -22.90
CA PHE A 327 16.98 -21.45 -24.26
C PHE A 327 18.49 -21.15 -24.33
N ARG A 328 19.07 -21.32 -25.52
CA ARG A 328 20.48 -20.99 -25.83
C ARG A 328 20.60 -20.39 -27.23
N PRO A 329 21.59 -19.52 -27.50
CA PRO A 329 21.95 -19.15 -28.87
C PRO A 329 22.64 -20.31 -29.60
N PRO A 330 22.54 -20.39 -30.95
CA PRO A 330 23.16 -21.42 -31.75
C PRO A 330 24.69 -21.41 -31.63
N VAL A 331 25.31 -22.58 -31.73
CA VAL A 331 26.77 -22.72 -31.64
C VAL A 331 27.44 -22.18 -32.89
N GLY A 332 28.30 -21.18 -32.74
CA GLY A 332 29.09 -20.60 -33.83
C GLY A 332 28.36 -19.58 -34.71
N ASP A 333 27.13 -19.21 -34.36
CA ASP A 333 26.30 -18.25 -35.11
C ASP A 333 25.69 -17.18 -34.18
N ASP A 334 25.35 -16.02 -34.74
CA ASP A 334 24.66 -14.92 -34.06
C ASP A 334 23.13 -15.00 -34.19
N GLY A 335 22.59 -16.12 -34.70
CA GLY A 335 21.16 -16.39 -34.93
C GLY A 335 20.26 -16.51 -33.68
N PRO A 336 18.96 -16.78 -33.88
CA PRO A 336 17.92 -16.73 -32.84
C PRO A 336 18.03 -17.89 -31.83
N LEU A 337 17.44 -17.70 -30.64
CA LEU A 337 17.48 -18.68 -29.56
C LEU A 337 16.81 -20.00 -29.95
N GLN A 338 17.42 -21.09 -29.51
CA GLN A 338 16.96 -22.46 -29.69
C GLN A 338 16.51 -23.02 -28.33
N ALA A 339 15.35 -23.68 -28.32
CA ALA A 339 14.84 -24.37 -27.12
C ALA A 339 15.84 -25.45 -26.69
N SER A 340 16.20 -25.46 -25.42
CA SER A 340 17.18 -26.37 -24.83
C SER A 340 16.57 -27.25 -23.73
N TYR A 341 15.69 -26.68 -22.90
CA TYR A 341 15.01 -27.38 -21.81
C TYR A 341 13.59 -26.86 -21.65
N ARG A 342 12.66 -27.72 -21.26
CA ARG A 342 11.38 -27.32 -20.65
C ARG A 342 11.41 -27.79 -19.19
N LEU A 343 11.05 -26.95 -18.23
CA LEU A 343 11.00 -27.39 -16.83
C LEU A 343 9.77 -28.26 -16.54
N GLY A 344 8.70 -28.13 -17.34
CA GLY A 344 7.63 -29.13 -17.40
C GLY A 344 6.70 -29.17 -16.18
N ILE A 345 6.60 -28.09 -15.42
CA ILE A 345 5.81 -28.03 -14.17
C ILE A 345 5.13 -26.68 -14.01
N GLY A 346 3.85 -26.74 -13.62
CA GLY A 346 3.30 -25.85 -12.59
C GLY A 346 3.04 -24.38 -12.94
N PRO A 347 2.59 -23.60 -11.93
CA PRO A 347 2.28 -22.18 -12.06
C PRO A 347 3.53 -21.31 -12.25
N ALA A 348 3.30 -20.07 -12.67
CA ALA A 348 4.34 -19.07 -12.93
C ALA A 348 5.33 -18.91 -11.77
N GLY A 349 6.63 -18.94 -12.07
CA GLY A 349 7.71 -18.82 -11.09
C GLY A 349 8.91 -18.02 -11.59
N ASN A 350 9.82 -17.72 -10.67
CA ASN A 350 11.04 -16.94 -10.91
C ASN A 350 12.29 -17.79 -10.67
N VAL A 351 13.41 -17.40 -11.28
CA VAL A 351 14.67 -18.15 -11.22
C VAL A 351 15.71 -17.34 -10.45
N VAL A 352 16.32 -17.95 -9.43
CA VAL A 352 17.42 -17.40 -8.65
C VAL A 352 18.67 -18.26 -8.87
N PRO A 353 19.70 -17.79 -9.61
CA PRO A 353 20.92 -18.58 -9.86
C PRO A 353 21.66 -18.94 -8.57
N LEU A 354 22.18 -20.17 -8.45
CA LEU A 354 22.84 -20.70 -7.25
C LEU A 354 24.28 -21.13 -7.52
N GLY A 355 24.99 -20.35 -8.34
CA GLY A 355 26.28 -20.71 -8.90
C GLY A 355 26.18 -21.64 -10.10
N THR A 356 27.31 -22.26 -10.47
CA THR A 356 27.45 -22.98 -11.74
C THR A 356 26.51 -24.19 -11.85
N GLY A 357 25.61 -24.15 -12.83
CA GLY A 357 24.69 -25.24 -13.16
C GLY A 357 23.58 -25.47 -12.13
N LYS A 358 23.29 -24.50 -11.27
CA LYS A 358 22.22 -24.60 -10.27
C LYS A 358 21.36 -23.34 -10.22
N PHE A 359 20.09 -23.49 -9.90
CA PHE A 359 19.20 -22.37 -9.55
C PHE A 359 18.08 -22.81 -8.61
N ALA A 360 17.52 -21.89 -7.83
CA ALA A 360 16.23 -22.07 -7.18
C ALA A 360 15.12 -21.54 -8.08
N PHE A 361 14.07 -22.33 -8.25
CA PHE A 361 12.81 -21.94 -8.83
C PHE A 361 11.87 -21.55 -7.68
N VAL A 362 11.43 -20.30 -7.63
CA VAL A 362 10.54 -19.79 -6.58
C VAL A 362 9.15 -19.49 -7.13
N ILE A 363 8.12 -19.95 -6.44
CA ILE A 363 6.70 -19.83 -6.85
C ILE A 363 5.86 -19.22 -5.73
N GLY A 364 4.82 -18.48 -6.13
CA GLY A 364 3.78 -17.95 -5.25
C GLY A 364 2.53 -18.84 -5.21
N ASP A 365 1.61 -18.56 -4.29
CA ASP A 365 0.26 -19.16 -4.29
C ASP A 365 -0.60 -18.58 -5.41
N SER A 366 -1.67 -19.28 -5.81
CA SER A 366 -2.63 -18.79 -6.82
C SER A 366 -3.30 -17.44 -6.46
N ASN A 367 -3.26 -17.05 -5.18
CA ASN A 367 -3.82 -15.80 -4.66
C ASN A 367 -2.75 -14.85 -4.07
N SER A 368 -1.45 -15.15 -4.21
CA SER A 368 -0.35 -14.38 -3.61
C SER A 368 0.72 -14.00 -4.64
N MET A 369 1.02 -12.71 -4.71
CA MET A 369 2.12 -12.17 -5.52
C MET A 369 3.50 -12.35 -4.86
N ALA A 370 3.59 -12.96 -3.67
CA ALA A 370 4.84 -13.21 -2.97
C ALA A 370 5.23 -14.70 -3.03
N SER A 371 6.54 -14.99 -3.08
CA SER A 371 7.06 -16.35 -3.14
C SER A 371 6.80 -17.10 -1.84
N VAL A 372 6.29 -18.34 -1.94
CA VAL A 372 5.95 -19.22 -0.81
C VAL A 372 6.63 -20.60 -0.84
N GLN A 373 7.16 -21.02 -1.99
CA GLN A 373 7.92 -22.27 -2.12
C GLN A 373 9.13 -22.07 -3.01
N ALA A 374 10.22 -22.80 -2.71
CA ALA A 374 11.46 -22.81 -3.48
C ALA A 374 11.90 -24.25 -3.79
N SER A 375 12.18 -24.55 -5.05
CA SER A 375 12.72 -25.83 -5.52
C SER A 375 14.08 -25.64 -6.18
N VAL A 376 15.11 -26.38 -5.74
CA VAL A 376 16.44 -26.31 -6.39
C VAL A 376 16.50 -27.24 -7.57
N PHE A 377 16.98 -26.72 -8.71
CA PHE A 377 17.30 -27.48 -9.90
C PHE A 377 18.81 -27.52 -10.11
N THR A 378 19.35 -28.72 -10.33
CA THR A 378 20.77 -28.94 -10.64
C THR A 378 20.91 -29.52 -12.03
N LYS A 379 21.87 -29.01 -12.80
CA LYS A 379 22.21 -29.50 -14.14
C LYS A 379 22.87 -30.87 -14.08
N THR A 380 22.34 -31.80 -14.86
CA THR A 380 22.89 -33.14 -15.12
C THR A 380 23.20 -33.29 -16.61
N ALA A 381 23.73 -34.46 -17.02
CA ALA A 381 23.93 -34.78 -18.43
C ALA A 381 22.60 -34.79 -19.25
N GLY A 382 21.47 -35.06 -18.59
CA GLY A 382 20.13 -35.06 -19.21
C GLY A 382 19.39 -33.71 -19.14
N GLY A 383 20.02 -32.65 -18.62
CA GLY A 383 19.38 -31.37 -18.34
C GLY A 383 19.15 -31.13 -16.84
N TYR A 384 18.27 -30.19 -16.52
CA TYR A 384 18.02 -29.79 -15.13
C TYR A 384 17.05 -30.75 -14.42
N VAL A 385 17.43 -31.19 -13.23
CA VAL A 385 16.63 -32.09 -12.37
C VAL A 385 16.39 -31.39 -11.04
N GLN A 386 15.15 -31.46 -10.51
CA GLN A 386 14.85 -30.95 -9.17
C GLN A 386 15.57 -31.81 -8.12
N THR A 387 16.48 -31.21 -7.35
CA THR A 387 17.26 -31.89 -6.30
C THR A 387 16.77 -31.63 -4.89
N SER A 388 16.00 -30.57 -4.65
CA SER A 388 15.30 -30.33 -3.38
C SER A 388 14.08 -29.43 -3.56
N SER A 389 13.19 -29.40 -2.57
CA SER A 389 12.11 -28.41 -2.46
C SER A 389 11.81 -28.11 -1.00
N ALA A 390 11.47 -26.86 -0.69
CA ALA A 390 11.14 -26.38 0.64
C ALA A 390 10.11 -25.24 0.59
N ALA A 391 9.23 -25.19 1.58
CA ALA A 391 8.39 -24.01 1.81
C ALA A 391 9.23 -22.84 2.31
N LEU A 392 8.89 -21.63 1.89
CA LEU A 392 9.51 -20.39 2.35
C LEU A 392 8.89 -19.96 3.69
N PRO A 393 9.70 -19.52 4.67
CA PRO A 393 9.19 -18.95 5.91
C PRO A 393 8.31 -17.72 5.66
N SER A 394 7.32 -17.51 6.55
CA SER A 394 6.41 -16.36 6.47
C SER A 394 7.17 -15.04 6.52
N ILE A 395 6.77 -14.12 5.64
CA ILE A 395 7.28 -12.73 5.58
C ILE A 395 6.88 -11.94 6.84
N THR A 396 5.77 -12.32 7.49
CA THR A 396 5.14 -11.56 8.57
C THR A 396 4.98 -12.36 9.87
N GLY A 397 6.10 -12.83 10.42
CA GLY A 397 6.17 -13.40 11.77
C GLY A 397 6.14 -12.37 12.89
N SER A 398 6.04 -12.82 14.15
CA SER A 398 6.25 -11.97 15.34
C SER A 398 7.65 -11.35 15.33
N GLY A 399 8.66 -12.13 14.94
CA GLY A 399 10.06 -11.72 14.87
C GLY A 399 10.48 -10.85 13.68
N THR A 400 9.56 -10.35 12.85
CA THR A 400 9.87 -9.26 11.88
C THR A 400 9.34 -7.89 12.31
N ARG A 401 8.56 -7.83 13.39
CA ARG A 401 7.84 -6.62 13.81
C ARG A 401 8.58 -5.88 14.93
N ALA A 402 8.30 -4.59 15.08
CA ALA A 402 8.73 -3.84 16.24
C ALA A 402 8.16 -4.46 17.53
N ASN A 403 9.01 -4.77 18.50
CA ASN A 403 8.64 -5.27 19.83
C ASN A 403 9.29 -4.47 20.98
N LEU A 404 10.14 -3.50 20.66
CA LEU A 404 10.75 -2.58 21.60
C LEU A 404 10.59 -1.15 21.06
N TRP A 405 10.00 -0.23 21.84
CA TRP A 405 9.73 1.15 21.43
C TRP A 405 10.37 2.17 22.38
N PHE A 406 10.66 3.36 21.87
CA PHE A 406 11.26 4.48 22.60
C PHE A 406 10.44 5.75 22.40
N PHE A 407 10.33 6.57 23.45
CA PHE A 407 9.47 7.76 23.53
C PHE A 407 10.18 8.89 24.25
N ASN A 408 9.82 10.16 23.97
CA ASN A 408 10.40 11.31 24.68
C ASN A 408 9.68 11.63 26.00
N LYS A 409 8.43 11.17 26.17
CA LYS A 409 7.66 11.20 27.42
C LYS A 409 6.95 9.86 27.63
N GLU A 410 6.39 9.65 28.81
CA GLU A 410 5.77 8.37 29.17
C GLU A 410 4.43 8.13 28.43
N PRO A 411 4.29 7.05 27.64
CA PRO A 411 3.14 6.82 26.77
C PRO A 411 1.83 6.45 27.45
N PHE A 412 1.86 6.07 28.73
CA PHE A 412 0.64 5.81 29.52
C PHE A 412 0.27 6.97 30.47
N VAL A 413 1.02 8.08 30.42
CA VAL A 413 0.80 9.28 31.26
C VAL A 413 0.64 10.55 30.42
N ASN A 414 1.23 10.61 29.23
CA ASN A 414 1.22 11.79 28.36
C ASN A 414 0.38 11.51 27.10
N ALA A 415 -0.58 12.39 26.80
CA ALA A 415 -1.39 12.30 25.57
C ALA A 415 -0.56 12.39 24.27
N GLU A 416 0.58 13.09 24.31
CA GLU A 416 1.54 13.18 23.20
C GLU A 416 2.94 12.72 23.66
N PRO A 417 3.22 11.41 23.68
CA PRO A 417 4.46 10.88 24.25
C PRO A 417 5.67 10.90 23.31
N GLY A 418 5.51 11.41 22.08
CA GLY A 418 6.59 11.66 21.13
C GLY A 418 7.46 10.44 20.81
N PHE A 419 6.92 9.51 20.03
CA PHE A 419 7.64 8.30 19.58
C PHE A 419 9.00 8.61 18.93
N ILE A 420 10.09 8.02 19.42
CA ILE A 420 11.46 8.25 18.97
C ILE A 420 11.91 7.20 17.95
N ALA A 421 11.82 5.91 18.33
CA ALA A 421 12.35 4.79 17.57
C ALA A 421 11.66 3.48 17.98
N SER A 422 11.79 2.45 17.16
CA SER A 422 11.47 1.07 17.51
C SER A 422 12.54 0.10 17.01
N LEU A 423 12.74 -0.97 17.77
CA LEU A 423 13.67 -2.05 17.51
C LEU A 423 12.94 -3.39 17.55
N ASN A 424 13.63 -4.44 17.12
CA ASN A 424 13.15 -5.81 17.13
C ASN A 424 14.18 -6.72 17.82
N GLY A 425 13.79 -7.34 18.93
CA GLY A 425 14.58 -8.31 19.70
C GLY A 425 14.51 -9.76 19.21
N GLY A 426 13.90 -10.02 18.05
CA GLY A 426 13.67 -11.34 17.47
C GLY A 426 12.50 -12.08 18.12
N GLY A 427 12.65 -12.47 19.38
CA GLY A 427 11.61 -13.16 20.14
C GLY A 427 10.59 -12.21 20.77
N TRP A 428 10.13 -12.60 21.95
CA TRP A 428 9.36 -11.77 22.86
C TRP A 428 10.31 -11.01 23.79
N THR A 429 10.24 -9.69 23.83
CA THR A 429 11.05 -8.87 24.75
C THR A 429 10.36 -8.72 26.10
N THR A 430 11.11 -9.00 27.16
CA THR A 430 10.73 -8.76 28.56
C THR A 430 11.84 -7.97 29.25
N ALA A 431 11.57 -7.38 30.42
CA ALA A 431 12.54 -6.74 31.33
C ALA A 431 13.66 -5.89 30.66
N LEU A 432 13.44 -4.58 30.57
CA LEU A 432 14.41 -3.63 30.01
C LEU A 432 15.40 -3.10 31.05
N SER A 433 16.65 -2.91 30.60
CA SER A 433 17.69 -2.19 31.35
C SER A 433 17.85 -0.75 30.86
N ALA A 434 18.48 0.09 31.68
CA ALA A 434 18.32 1.55 31.69
C ALA A 434 18.51 2.25 30.33
N LEU A 435 17.70 3.30 30.13
CA LEU A 435 17.76 4.26 29.01
C LEU A 435 19.06 5.10 28.96
N VAL A 436 19.93 4.97 29.96
CA VAL A 436 21.22 5.67 30.03
C VAL A 436 22.32 4.65 29.79
N GLY A 437 22.90 4.67 28.59
CA GLY A 437 23.95 3.74 28.16
C GLY A 437 23.43 2.68 27.18
N VAL A 438 23.97 1.46 27.31
CA VAL A 438 23.66 0.35 26.40
C VAL A 438 22.32 -0.28 26.76
N VAL A 439 21.34 -0.18 25.87
CA VAL A 439 20.03 -0.80 26.03
C VAL A 439 20.17 -2.31 25.91
N ARG A 440 19.64 -3.04 26.89
CA ARG A 440 19.46 -4.49 26.82
C ARG A 440 18.04 -4.86 27.21
N ALA A 441 17.46 -5.82 26.49
CA ALA A 441 16.20 -6.47 26.83
C ALA A 441 16.46 -7.96 27.09
N ARG A 442 15.73 -8.53 28.05
CA ARG A 442 15.57 -9.98 28.10
C ARG A 442 14.74 -10.40 26.90
N ILE A 443 15.11 -11.49 26.26
CA ILE A 443 14.36 -12.06 25.13
C ILE A 443 13.93 -13.47 25.47
N GLU A 444 12.72 -13.84 25.11
CA GLU A 444 12.13 -15.15 25.35
C GLU A 444 11.45 -15.64 24.07
N SER A 445 11.26 -16.95 23.96
CA SER A 445 10.48 -17.55 22.88
C SER A 445 9.17 -18.06 23.44
N ASP A 446 8.06 -17.73 22.79
CA ASP A 446 6.77 -18.37 23.07
C ASP A 446 6.89 -19.87 22.73
N GLN A 447 6.69 -20.73 23.73
CA GLN A 447 6.70 -22.18 23.62
C GLN A 447 5.26 -22.76 23.57
N GLY A 448 4.26 -21.92 23.36
CA GLY A 448 2.85 -22.30 23.29
C GLY A 448 2.14 -22.31 24.64
N VAL A 449 0.81 -22.45 24.60
CA VAL A 449 -0.11 -22.20 25.72
C VAL A 449 0.15 -22.99 27.02
N SER A 450 0.87 -24.11 26.96
CA SER A 450 1.18 -24.98 28.10
C SER A 450 2.50 -24.65 28.80
N ILE A 451 3.41 -23.92 28.14
CA ILE A 451 4.76 -23.59 28.64
C ILE A 451 4.94 -22.07 28.76
N GLY A 452 4.29 -21.29 27.89
CA GLY A 452 4.37 -19.83 27.84
C GLY A 452 5.72 -19.34 27.33
N LEU A 453 6.16 -18.19 27.84
CA LEU A 453 7.47 -17.61 27.51
C LEU A 453 8.59 -18.42 28.15
N GLY A 454 9.50 -18.94 27.33
CA GLY A 454 10.64 -19.74 27.74
C GLY A 454 11.94 -19.37 27.01
N SER A 455 12.97 -20.19 27.18
CA SER A 455 14.29 -20.03 26.52
C SER A 455 14.90 -18.62 26.65
N PRO A 456 15.09 -18.10 27.89
CA PRO A 456 15.48 -16.72 28.09
C PRO A 456 16.93 -16.42 27.67
N GLY A 457 17.10 -15.47 26.77
CA GLY A 457 18.36 -14.82 26.42
C GLY A 457 18.38 -13.35 26.84
N THR A 458 19.42 -12.62 26.44
CA THR A 458 19.51 -11.16 26.59
C THR A 458 20.13 -10.57 25.34
N ASN A 459 19.37 -9.73 24.64
CA ASN A 459 19.86 -9.00 23.48
C ASN A 459 20.32 -7.60 23.90
N SER A 460 21.43 -7.16 23.30
CA SER A 460 22.06 -5.86 23.54
C SER A 460 21.95 -5.02 22.27
N PHE A 461 21.27 -3.89 22.34
CA PHE A 461 20.84 -3.08 21.20
C PHE A 461 21.75 -1.88 20.91
N GLY A 462 22.90 -1.80 21.57
CA GLY A 462 23.78 -0.63 21.51
C GLY A 462 23.29 0.51 22.40
N GLN A 463 23.77 1.73 22.14
CA GLN A 463 23.39 2.91 22.90
C GLN A 463 21.91 3.26 22.72
N ALA A 464 21.27 3.78 23.76
CA ALA A 464 19.89 4.26 23.69
C ALA A 464 19.71 5.32 22.59
N PRO A 465 18.62 5.29 21.81
CA PRO A 465 18.36 6.29 20.78
C PRO A 465 18.22 7.70 21.37
N SER A 466 18.94 8.67 20.81
CA SER A 466 18.98 10.06 21.29
C SER A 466 17.58 10.68 21.36
N GLY A 467 17.26 11.30 22.51
CA GLY A 467 15.93 11.88 22.77
C GLY A 467 14.91 10.91 23.36
N GLY A 468 15.21 9.60 23.42
CA GLY A 468 14.42 8.63 24.17
C GLY A 468 14.60 8.80 25.67
N SER A 469 13.52 9.18 26.37
CA SER A 469 13.46 9.28 27.84
C SER A 469 12.57 8.20 28.47
N PHE A 470 11.83 7.45 27.66
CA PHE A 470 10.99 6.32 28.05
C PHE A 470 11.10 5.19 27.03
N THR A 471 10.88 3.94 27.46
CA THR A 471 10.89 2.76 26.59
C THR A 471 9.85 1.73 27.02
N LEU A 472 9.33 0.97 26.06
CA LEU A 472 8.37 -0.11 26.25
C LEU A 472 8.86 -1.37 25.56
N ALA A 473 8.81 -2.51 26.26
CA ALA A 473 8.92 -3.84 25.67
C ALA A 473 7.52 -4.35 25.30
N ASN A 474 7.42 -5.32 24.40
CA ASN A 474 6.14 -5.95 24.06
C ASN A 474 5.50 -6.68 25.25
N GLN A 475 6.28 -7.15 26.23
CA GLN A 475 5.75 -7.39 27.58
C GLN A 475 5.97 -6.16 28.47
N PHE A 476 5.02 -5.24 28.48
CA PHE A 476 5.08 -4.08 29.38
C PHE A 476 4.76 -4.48 30.84
N HIS A 477 3.77 -5.35 31.02
CA HIS A 477 3.32 -5.85 32.32
C HIS A 477 2.91 -7.32 32.17
N PRO A 478 2.96 -8.19 33.21
CA PRO A 478 2.55 -9.60 33.09
C PRO A 478 1.12 -9.84 32.58
N ALA A 479 0.25 -8.83 32.68
CA ALA A 479 -1.13 -8.85 32.16
C ALA A 479 -1.35 -7.98 30.90
N ILE A 480 -0.32 -7.30 30.38
CA ILE A 480 -0.43 -6.37 29.24
C ILE A 480 0.69 -6.65 28.24
N SER A 481 0.29 -7.14 27.08
CA SER A 481 1.15 -7.40 25.93
C SER A 481 0.83 -6.41 24.81
N LEU A 482 1.86 -5.79 24.23
CA LEU A 482 1.74 -4.81 23.16
C LEU A 482 2.21 -5.41 21.84
N PHE A 483 1.45 -5.26 20.77
CA PHE A 483 1.84 -5.70 19.44
C PHE A 483 1.83 -4.51 18.48
N SER A 484 2.81 -4.45 17.59
CA SER A 484 2.83 -3.51 16.47
C SER A 484 2.85 -4.29 15.17
N TYR A 485 2.08 -3.82 14.18
CA TYR A 485 2.18 -4.33 12.81
C TYR A 485 3.36 -3.72 12.03
N SER A 486 4.01 -2.68 12.58
CA SER A 486 5.08 -1.94 11.92
C SER A 486 6.43 -2.64 11.97
N ALA A 487 7.24 -2.42 10.94
CA ALA A 487 8.66 -2.78 10.95
C ALA A 487 9.45 -1.91 11.98
N PRO A 488 10.64 -2.35 12.41
CA PRO A 488 11.54 -1.56 13.24
C PRO A 488 11.93 -0.25 12.56
N ARG A 489 11.88 0.85 13.30
CA ARG A 489 12.19 2.19 12.82
C ARG A 489 13.30 2.80 13.66
N ALA A 490 14.49 2.92 13.07
CA ALA A 490 15.60 3.66 13.68
C ALA A 490 15.18 5.09 14.06
N ALA A 491 15.85 5.67 15.07
CA ALA A 491 15.62 7.08 15.40
C ALA A 491 15.86 7.98 14.18
N ASP A 492 15.02 8.99 14.09
CA ASP A 492 15.18 10.07 13.14
C ASP A 492 16.20 11.07 13.72
N PRO A 493 17.42 11.18 13.13
CA PRO A 493 18.55 11.87 13.75
C PRO A 493 18.36 13.39 13.79
N ALA A 494 17.46 13.95 12.97
CA ALA A 494 17.17 15.38 12.90
C ALA A 494 15.67 15.58 12.66
N ARG A 495 14.90 15.48 13.74
CA ARG A 495 13.42 15.56 13.71
C ARG A 495 12.95 16.97 13.42
N LEU A 496 12.05 17.08 12.44
CA LEU A 496 11.38 18.31 12.04
C LEU A 496 9.88 18.23 12.31
N ALA A 497 9.26 19.38 12.59
CA ALA A 497 7.82 19.55 12.66
C ALA A 497 7.41 20.78 11.82
N LEU A 498 6.36 20.65 11.02
CA LEU A 498 5.85 21.77 10.22
C LEU A 498 4.77 22.51 10.99
N SER A 499 4.80 23.85 10.93
CA SER A 499 3.74 24.71 11.42
C SER A 499 3.36 25.77 10.36
N PRO A 500 2.08 25.89 9.99
CA PRO A 500 0.96 25.09 10.48
C PRO A 500 1.01 23.65 9.89
N ALA A 501 0.27 22.72 10.47
CA ALA A 501 0.32 21.29 10.11
C ALA A 501 -0.05 21.01 8.64
N PRO A 502 0.38 19.89 8.02
CA PRO A 502 -0.18 19.45 6.73
C PRO A 502 -1.71 19.37 6.78
N GLY A 503 -2.33 19.56 5.63
CA GLY A 503 -3.74 19.89 5.53
C GLY A 503 -3.92 21.18 4.74
N SER A 504 -4.82 22.04 5.19
CA SER A 504 -5.60 22.76 4.18
C SER A 504 -6.07 24.14 4.66
N TYR A 505 -5.60 25.20 4.01
CA TYR A 505 -5.71 26.60 4.51
C TYR A 505 -6.36 27.57 3.52
N SER A 506 -7.29 28.40 3.98
CA SER A 506 -8.13 29.28 3.11
C SER A 506 -7.41 30.48 2.48
N ALA A 507 -6.11 30.64 2.75
CA ALA A 507 -5.24 31.67 2.19
C ALA A 507 -3.80 31.13 2.14
N PRO A 508 -2.87 31.79 1.41
CA PRO A 508 -1.46 31.51 1.48
C PRO A 508 -0.95 31.57 2.92
N ILE A 509 -0.25 30.51 3.33
CA ILE A 509 0.31 30.36 4.67
C ILE A 509 1.81 30.58 4.63
N GLN A 510 2.37 30.96 5.77
CA GLN A 510 3.80 30.75 6.04
C GLN A 510 3.98 29.35 6.62
N VAL A 511 4.63 28.46 5.89
CA VAL A 511 5.10 27.18 6.44
C VAL A 511 6.46 27.40 7.09
N SER A 512 6.57 26.94 8.33
CA SER A 512 7.80 26.97 9.12
C SER A 512 8.21 25.55 9.52
N LEU A 513 9.51 25.26 9.49
CA LEU A 513 10.06 23.96 9.88
C LEU A 513 10.78 24.13 11.21
N THR A 514 10.16 23.63 12.29
CA THR A 514 10.74 23.64 13.62
C THR A 514 11.65 22.43 13.78
N LYS A 515 12.90 22.69 14.19
CA LYS A 515 13.92 21.66 14.40
C LYS A 515 13.94 21.25 15.87
N SER A 516 13.92 19.95 16.14
CA SER A 516 14.05 19.40 17.50
C SER A 516 15.38 19.78 18.18
N ASN A 517 16.45 19.93 17.40
CA ASN A 517 17.73 20.50 17.80
C ASN A 517 18.03 21.77 16.96
N PRO A 518 18.30 22.94 17.57
CA PRO A 518 18.56 24.17 16.82
C PRO A 518 19.82 24.12 15.96
N PHE A 519 20.78 23.22 16.23
CA PHE A 519 22.02 23.08 15.46
C PHE A 519 21.89 22.23 14.19
N ASP A 520 20.77 21.55 13.98
CA ASP A 520 20.52 20.78 12.76
C ASP A 520 20.20 21.70 11.57
N SER A 521 20.34 21.20 10.35
CA SER A 521 19.80 21.78 9.12
C SER A 521 18.44 21.15 8.80
N ALA A 522 17.58 21.90 8.11
CA ALA A 522 16.31 21.39 7.58
C ALA A 522 16.26 21.66 6.07
N TYR A 523 15.84 20.67 5.29
CA TYR A 523 15.76 20.75 3.83
C TYR A 523 14.34 20.46 3.36
N PHE A 524 13.91 21.15 2.31
CA PHE A 524 12.58 20.96 1.71
C PHE A 524 12.60 21.16 0.19
N ARG A 525 11.69 20.49 -0.53
CA ARG A 525 11.38 20.76 -1.93
C ARG A 525 9.88 20.92 -2.13
N LEU A 526 9.53 21.64 -3.19
CA LEU A 526 8.17 22.13 -3.49
C LEU A 526 7.52 21.42 -4.68
N SER A 527 8.24 20.53 -5.37
CA SER A 527 7.72 19.67 -6.43
C SER A 527 8.48 18.35 -6.43
N ASP A 528 7.88 17.30 -6.98
CA ASP A 528 8.62 16.07 -7.27
C ASP A 528 9.60 16.29 -8.43
N GLY A 529 10.82 15.76 -8.28
CA GLY A 529 11.99 16.12 -9.10
C GLY A 529 12.57 17.52 -8.82
N GLY A 530 11.89 18.36 -8.05
CA GLY A 530 12.33 19.72 -7.75
C GLY A 530 13.52 19.82 -6.80
N ALA A 531 14.21 20.97 -6.86
CA ALA A 531 15.41 21.24 -6.07
C ALA A 531 15.18 21.21 -4.55
N TRP A 532 16.13 20.61 -3.82
CA TRP A 532 16.19 20.67 -2.37
C TRP A 532 16.76 22.00 -1.87
N ASN A 533 15.97 22.72 -1.08
CA ASN A 533 16.29 24.03 -0.53
C ASN A 533 16.64 23.89 0.96
N LEU A 534 17.68 24.59 1.41
CA LEU A 534 17.98 24.74 2.83
C LEU A 534 16.98 25.72 3.47
N TYR A 535 16.29 25.28 4.52
CA TYR A 535 15.36 26.12 5.28
C TYR A 535 16.12 27.14 6.14
N SER A 536 15.99 28.42 5.80
CA SER A 536 16.57 29.55 6.52
C SER A 536 15.52 30.46 7.18
N ALA A 537 14.29 30.48 6.66
CA ALA A 537 13.16 31.27 7.14
C ALA A 537 11.84 30.61 6.72
N PRO A 538 10.70 30.92 7.37
CA PRO A 538 9.38 30.54 6.89
C PRO A 538 9.17 30.94 5.43
N PHE A 539 8.47 30.10 4.67
CA PHE A 539 8.19 30.34 3.25
C PHE A 539 6.70 30.29 2.95
N THR A 540 6.28 31.10 1.99
CA THR A 540 4.89 31.16 1.55
C THR A 540 4.53 29.91 0.76
N VAL A 541 3.41 29.27 1.12
CA VAL A 541 2.74 28.30 0.26
C VAL A 541 1.43 28.91 -0.21
N SER A 542 1.27 29.09 -1.52
CA SER A 542 0.18 29.87 -2.16
C SER A 542 -0.73 29.06 -3.08
N ASN A 543 -0.44 27.77 -3.26
CA ASN A 543 -1.14 26.83 -4.13
C ASN A 543 -1.10 25.44 -3.52
N ASP A 544 -1.94 24.53 -4.02
CA ASP A 544 -1.88 23.12 -3.69
C ASP A 544 -0.50 22.55 -4.04
N ILE A 545 0.08 21.79 -3.11
CA ILE A 545 1.47 21.35 -3.14
C ILE A 545 1.69 20.15 -2.21
N THR A 546 2.65 19.29 -2.54
CA THR A 546 3.20 18.33 -1.58
C THR A 546 4.63 18.74 -1.27
N ILE A 547 4.87 19.19 -0.04
CA ILE A 547 6.21 19.53 0.43
C ILE A 547 6.89 18.23 0.84
N ALA A 548 8.00 17.88 0.18
CA ALA A 548 8.89 16.83 0.69
C ALA A 548 9.98 17.49 1.54
N TYR A 549 10.30 16.95 2.72
CA TYR A 549 11.22 17.54 3.69
C TYR A 549 12.02 16.49 4.47
N TYR A 550 13.23 16.86 4.92
CA TYR A 550 14.05 16.05 5.84
C TYR A 550 14.97 16.94 6.68
N GLY A 551 15.35 16.50 7.88
CA GLY A 551 16.38 17.16 8.69
C GLY A 551 17.76 16.56 8.48
N GLN A 552 18.82 17.29 8.79
CA GLN A 552 20.20 16.83 8.75
C GLN A 552 20.98 17.35 9.96
N THR A 553 21.63 16.46 10.70
CA THR A 553 22.50 16.86 11.81
C THR A 553 23.76 17.60 11.35
N LEU A 554 24.39 18.36 12.25
CA LEU A 554 25.70 19.00 12.00
C LEU A 554 26.78 18.01 11.53
N GLY A 555 26.68 16.73 11.93
CA GLY A 555 27.57 15.64 11.49
C GLY A 555 27.22 15.02 10.13
N GLY A 556 26.22 15.55 9.41
CA GLY A 556 25.82 15.11 8.07
C GLY A 556 24.76 14.00 8.02
N ALA A 557 24.34 13.43 9.16
CA ALA A 557 23.33 12.37 9.17
C ALA A 557 21.92 12.93 8.91
N ARG A 558 21.23 12.44 7.87
CA ARG A 558 19.88 12.87 7.45
C ARG A 558 18.75 12.02 8.01
N GLY A 559 17.59 12.64 8.21
CA GLY A 559 16.29 12.01 8.43
C GLY A 559 15.73 11.36 7.16
N PRO A 560 14.70 10.49 7.29
CA PRO A 560 13.94 10.03 6.14
C PRO A 560 13.23 11.23 5.48
N ILE A 561 12.96 11.14 4.19
CA ILE A 561 12.14 12.11 3.47
C ILE A 561 10.68 11.89 3.89
N GLN A 562 10.09 12.93 4.45
CA GLN A 562 8.70 13.00 4.83
C GLN A 562 7.95 13.87 3.81
N GLN A 563 6.67 13.60 3.62
CA GLN A 563 5.80 14.40 2.75
C GLN A 563 4.70 15.06 3.58
N ALA A 564 4.38 16.30 3.24
CA ALA A 564 3.31 17.09 3.83
C ALA A 564 2.49 17.71 2.69
N ALA A 565 1.30 17.16 2.46
CA ALA A 565 0.35 17.73 1.51
C ALA A 565 -0.26 19.00 2.12
N TYR A 566 -0.12 20.11 1.40
CA TYR A 566 -0.81 21.35 1.66
C TYR A 566 -1.72 21.66 0.49
N SER A 567 -3.02 21.75 0.73
CA SER A 567 -3.89 22.47 -0.20
C SER A 567 -4.00 23.93 0.26
N ILE A 568 -4.05 24.88 -0.68
CA ILE A 568 -4.12 26.33 -0.43
C ILE A 568 -5.12 26.99 -1.37
N ALA A 569 -6.13 27.63 -0.80
CA ALA A 569 -6.99 28.51 -1.57
C ALA A 569 -6.23 29.83 -1.85
N LYS A 570 -6.19 30.24 -3.13
CA LYS A 570 -5.56 31.50 -3.55
C LYS A 570 -6.27 32.68 -2.86
N ALA A 571 -5.52 33.49 -2.11
CA ALA A 571 -6.02 34.76 -1.60
C ALA A 571 -5.76 35.91 -2.58
N GLY A 572 -6.70 36.86 -2.65
CA GLY A 572 -6.54 38.13 -3.35
C GLY A 572 -7.39 38.29 -4.61
N LEU A 573 -7.78 37.20 -5.26
CA LEU A 573 -8.77 37.18 -6.36
C LEU A 573 -9.65 35.94 -6.20
N PRO A 574 -10.97 36.01 -6.46
CA PRO A 574 -11.79 34.82 -6.55
C PRO A 574 -11.22 33.90 -7.65
N PRO A 575 -11.16 32.57 -7.43
CA PRO A 575 -10.63 31.65 -8.43
C PRO A 575 -11.57 31.59 -9.64
N VAL A 576 -11.29 32.43 -10.63
CA VAL A 576 -11.74 32.17 -11.99
C VAL A 576 -11.00 30.92 -12.45
N LEU A 577 -11.79 29.87 -12.65
CA LEU A 577 -11.64 28.79 -13.63
C LEU A 577 -10.42 28.95 -14.56
N ASP A 578 -9.60 27.90 -14.67
CA ASP A 578 -8.72 27.79 -15.85
C ASP A 578 -9.60 27.76 -17.10
N THR A 579 -9.46 28.80 -17.92
CA THR A 579 -10.21 28.98 -19.17
C THR A 579 -9.34 28.78 -20.41
N ARG A 580 -8.04 28.48 -20.27
CA ARG A 580 -7.10 28.28 -21.41
C ARG A 580 -6.01 27.23 -21.19
N GLY A 581 -6.30 26.13 -20.50
CA GLY A 581 -5.90 24.81 -20.99
C GLY A 581 -6.94 24.31 -22.00
N THR A 582 -6.56 24.02 -23.26
CA THR A 582 -7.50 23.57 -24.30
C THR A 582 -7.92 22.10 -24.13
N GLY A 583 -8.57 21.78 -23.02
CA GLY A 583 -9.34 20.56 -22.83
C GLY A 583 -10.82 20.87 -23.07
N THR A 584 -11.36 20.45 -24.21
CA THR A 584 -12.79 20.55 -24.54
C THR A 584 -13.61 19.55 -23.72
N GLY A 585 -13.66 19.74 -22.40
CA GLY A 585 -14.62 19.09 -21.50
C GLY A 585 -15.97 19.78 -21.61
N GLY A 586 -16.57 19.74 -22.80
CA GLY A 586 -17.79 20.46 -23.11
C GLY A 586 -19.01 19.91 -22.36
N ASP A 587 -20.06 20.75 -22.31
CA ASP A 587 -21.40 20.29 -21.99
C ASP A 587 -21.79 19.09 -22.86
N THR A 588 -22.56 18.17 -22.27
CA THR A 588 -23.11 16.96 -22.90
C THR A 588 -22.10 15.89 -23.33
N ASN A 589 -22.09 14.79 -22.58
CA ASN A 589 -22.22 13.48 -23.20
C ASN A 589 -23.64 12.99 -22.89
N SER A 590 -24.40 12.57 -23.90
CA SER A 590 -25.67 11.87 -23.67
C SER A 590 -25.43 10.63 -22.82
N PRO A 591 -26.33 10.27 -21.88
CA PRO A 591 -26.22 9.01 -21.14
C PRO A 591 -26.12 7.84 -22.14
N PRO A 592 -25.24 6.86 -21.91
CA PRO A 592 -25.05 5.76 -22.84
C PRO A 592 -26.37 4.99 -22.99
N ALA A 593 -26.84 4.87 -24.24
CA ALA A 593 -28.02 4.09 -24.57
C ALA A 593 -27.70 2.59 -24.52
N ASN A 594 -27.54 2.03 -23.32
CA ASN A 594 -27.52 0.59 -23.12
C ASN A 594 -28.11 0.16 -21.77
N THR A 595 -29.22 -0.58 -21.87
CA THR A 595 -29.94 -1.27 -20.79
C THR A 595 -29.31 -2.65 -20.51
N ASN A 596 -28.07 -2.70 -20.05
CA ASN A 596 -27.42 -3.98 -19.71
C ASN A 596 -27.20 -4.15 -18.20
N VAL A 597 -27.81 -5.22 -17.68
CA VAL A 597 -27.80 -5.64 -16.29
C VAL A 597 -26.42 -6.20 -15.92
N HIS A 598 -25.73 -5.49 -15.03
CA HIS A 598 -24.70 -6.09 -14.17
C HIS A 598 -25.17 -5.96 -12.72
N PRO A 599 -24.99 -7.00 -11.88
CA PRO A 599 -25.34 -6.92 -10.46
C PRO A 599 -24.52 -5.83 -9.79
N PHE A 600 -25.19 -4.86 -9.16
CA PHE A 600 -24.52 -3.72 -8.56
C PHE A 600 -23.93 -4.11 -7.20
N GLN A 601 -22.59 -4.20 -7.10
CA GLN A 601 -21.92 -4.56 -5.85
C GLN A 601 -21.54 -3.31 -5.03
N LEU A 602 -22.08 -3.22 -3.81
CA LEU A 602 -21.74 -2.19 -2.84
C LEU A 602 -20.34 -2.40 -2.25
N SER A 603 -19.58 -1.32 -2.06
CA SER A 603 -18.23 -1.36 -1.47
C SER A 603 -18.27 -1.49 0.06
N LEU A 604 -17.31 -2.24 0.62
CA LEU A 604 -17.10 -2.35 2.06
C LEU A 604 -16.68 -1.00 2.70
N ALA A 605 -16.15 -0.07 1.91
CA ALA A 605 -15.83 1.29 2.35
C ALA A 605 -17.02 2.28 2.23
N GLY A 606 -18.17 1.80 1.75
CA GLY A 606 -19.34 2.63 1.45
C GLY A 606 -19.40 3.10 0.00
N THR A 607 -20.57 2.94 -0.60
CA THR A 607 -20.94 3.46 -1.92
C THR A 607 -22.00 4.55 -1.76
N LEU A 608 -21.71 5.73 -2.28
CA LEU A 608 -22.59 6.89 -2.32
C LEU A 608 -23.36 6.90 -3.65
N PHE A 609 -24.69 6.86 -3.56
CA PHE A 609 -25.58 7.14 -4.68
C PHE A 609 -25.88 8.62 -4.74
N TYR A 610 -25.85 9.25 -5.92
CA TYR A 610 -26.01 10.69 -6.10
C TYR A 610 -26.71 11.02 -7.42
N GLY A 611 -27.27 12.23 -7.50
CA GLY A 611 -27.93 12.73 -8.71
C GLY A 611 -27.06 13.66 -9.53
N ARG A 612 -27.36 13.77 -10.83
CA ARG A 612 -26.88 14.83 -11.71
C ARG A 612 -28.03 15.45 -12.51
N GLN A 613 -27.95 16.75 -12.78
CA GLN A 613 -28.95 17.54 -13.51
C GLN A 613 -28.87 17.34 -15.03
N SER A 614 -28.91 16.08 -15.47
CA SER A 614 -28.90 15.68 -16.89
C SER A 614 -30.25 15.96 -17.56
N GLY A 615 -30.34 17.11 -18.22
CA GLY A 615 -31.56 17.56 -18.91
C GLY A 615 -32.78 17.67 -17.99
N ALA A 616 -33.97 17.42 -18.54
CA ALA A 616 -35.23 17.53 -17.80
C ALA A 616 -35.55 16.33 -16.88
N THR A 617 -34.85 15.19 -17.05
CA THR A 617 -35.14 13.93 -16.34
C THR A 617 -34.15 13.62 -15.23
N GLY A 618 -32.91 14.13 -15.32
CA GLY A 618 -31.83 13.80 -14.41
C GLY A 618 -31.21 12.43 -14.65
N SER A 619 -30.07 12.18 -14.02
CA SER A 619 -29.45 10.86 -13.94
C SER A 619 -29.03 10.52 -12.51
N VAL A 620 -29.09 9.24 -12.18
CA VAL A 620 -28.61 8.66 -10.92
C VAL A 620 -27.30 7.94 -11.19
N TRP A 621 -26.32 8.23 -10.34
CA TRP A 621 -24.96 7.70 -10.38
C TRP A 621 -24.59 7.12 -9.01
N ALA A 622 -23.50 6.36 -8.96
CA ALA A 622 -22.94 5.86 -7.72
C ALA A 622 -21.41 5.85 -7.78
N ILE A 623 -20.76 6.15 -6.66
CA ILE A 623 -19.29 6.21 -6.49
C ILE A 623 -18.91 5.68 -5.10
N ASN A 624 -17.76 5.02 -4.96
CA ASN A 624 -17.26 4.60 -3.64
C ASN A 624 -16.64 5.78 -2.87
N LEU A 625 -16.66 5.73 -1.54
CA LEU A 625 -16.10 6.80 -0.70
C LEU A 625 -14.57 6.93 -0.80
N ASP A 626 -13.88 5.89 -1.30
CA ASP A 626 -12.45 5.94 -1.68
C ASP A 626 -12.21 6.67 -3.03
N GLY A 627 -13.27 7.09 -3.72
CA GLY A 627 -13.25 7.75 -5.02
C GLY A 627 -13.25 6.80 -6.23
N THR A 628 -13.29 5.49 -6.03
CA THR A 628 -13.35 4.50 -7.12
C THR A 628 -14.78 4.24 -7.62
N GLY A 629 -14.91 3.60 -8.78
CA GLY A 629 -16.18 2.99 -9.20
C GLY A 629 -17.32 3.96 -9.54
N ASP A 630 -17.00 5.20 -9.96
CA ASP A 630 -18.02 6.15 -10.42
C ASP A 630 -18.73 5.65 -11.69
N GLN A 631 -20.03 5.38 -11.58
CA GLN A 631 -20.81 4.76 -12.65
C GLN A 631 -22.26 5.26 -12.69
N PHE A 632 -22.83 5.29 -13.90
CA PHE A 632 -24.24 5.57 -14.15
C PHE A 632 -25.10 4.37 -13.72
N VAL A 633 -26.22 4.62 -13.05
CA VAL A 633 -27.13 3.59 -12.53
C VAL A 633 -28.48 3.59 -13.26
N THR A 634 -29.13 4.75 -13.39
CA THR A 634 -30.42 4.89 -14.09
C THR A 634 -30.76 6.36 -14.37
N THR A 635 -31.86 6.61 -15.09
CA THR A 635 -32.41 7.97 -15.30
C THR A 635 -33.36 8.34 -14.16
N GLY A 636 -33.31 9.61 -13.71
CA GLY A 636 -34.11 10.11 -12.58
C GLY A 636 -33.32 10.98 -11.62
N THR A 637 -33.91 11.29 -10.46
CA THR A 637 -33.34 12.17 -9.43
C THR A 637 -33.60 11.66 -8.01
N ARG A 638 -33.02 12.31 -6.99
CA ARG A 638 -33.21 12.03 -5.55
C ARG A 638 -32.97 10.57 -5.13
N PRO A 639 -31.87 9.92 -5.53
CA PRO A 639 -31.65 8.52 -5.17
C PRO A 639 -31.61 8.29 -3.65
N ARG A 640 -32.21 7.18 -3.20
CA ARG A 640 -32.16 6.66 -1.83
C ARG A 640 -32.19 5.14 -1.86
N VAL A 641 -31.19 4.47 -1.28
CA VAL A 641 -31.10 3.01 -1.22
C VAL A 641 -31.63 2.48 0.12
N SER A 642 -32.30 1.33 0.12
CA SER A 642 -32.81 0.67 1.32
C SER A 642 -31.71 0.31 2.34
N PRO A 643 -32.02 0.17 3.64
CA PRO A 643 -31.05 -0.23 4.67
C PRO A 643 -30.34 -1.56 4.37
N ASP A 644 -31.03 -2.50 3.74
CA ASP A 644 -30.46 -3.80 3.29
C ASP A 644 -29.61 -3.72 2.02
N GLY A 645 -29.53 -2.56 1.36
CA GLY A 645 -28.76 -2.37 0.13
C GLY A 645 -29.40 -2.93 -1.14
N ARG A 646 -30.61 -3.51 -1.08
CA ARG A 646 -31.24 -4.20 -2.22
C ARG A 646 -31.99 -3.28 -3.17
N TRP A 647 -32.69 -2.27 -2.66
CA TRP A 647 -33.62 -1.45 -3.44
C TRP A 647 -33.15 -0.01 -3.54
N LEU A 648 -33.02 0.51 -4.76
CA LEU A 648 -32.85 1.93 -5.03
C LEU A 648 -34.20 2.57 -5.33
N ALA A 649 -34.63 3.49 -4.47
CA ALA A 649 -35.72 4.42 -4.75
C ALA A 649 -35.20 5.68 -5.45
N PHE A 650 -35.91 6.16 -6.46
CA PHE A 650 -35.58 7.36 -7.24
C PHE A 650 -36.86 8.01 -7.80
N THR A 651 -36.83 9.31 -8.10
CA THR A 651 -37.94 10.00 -8.79
C THR A 651 -37.70 10.09 -10.29
N ARG A 652 -38.71 9.69 -11.09
CA ARG A 652 -38.68 9.76 -12.56
C ARG A 652 -40.06 10.15 -13.10
N GLU A 653 -40.12 10.60 -14.35
CA GLU A 653 -41.34 11.13 -15.00
C GLU A 653 -41.80 12.44 -14.33
N GLY A 654 -42.88 13.06 -14.84
CA GLY A 654 -43.64 14.07 -14.09
C GLY A 654 -42.92 15.36 -13.67
N PHE A 655 -41.84 15.80 -14.34
CA PHE A 655 -40.99 16.93 -13.91
C PHE A 655 -40.34 16.70 -12.53
N PRO A 656 -39.36 15.79 -12.42
CA PRO A 656 -38.84 15.35 -11.13
C PRO A 656 -38.16 16.50 -10.36
N PHE A 657 -37.41 17.39 -11.02
CA PHE A 657 -36.81 18.57 -10.37
C PHE A 657 -37.83 19.56 -9.78
N ALA A 658 -39.07 19.59 -10.30
CA ALA A 658 -40.17 20.39 -9.74
C ALA A 658 -40.85 19.70 -8.53
N SER A 659 -40.32 18.57 -8.05
CA SER A 659 -40.91 17.73 -6.99
C SER A 659 -42.25 17.08 -7.37
N LEU A 660 -42.53 16.97 -8.67
CA LEU A 660 -43.75 16.38 -9.22
C LEU A 660 -43.54 14.97 -9.83
N GLY A 661 -42.31 14.45 -9.75
CA GLY A 661 -41.97 13.13 -10.31
C GLY A 661 -42.57 11.96 -9.54
N ASN A 662 -42.80 10.85 -10.25
CA ASN A 662 -43.30 9.59 -9.70
C ASN A 662 -42.20 8.87 -8.91
N LEU A 663 -42.55 8.14 -7.85
CA LEU A 663 -41.60 7.29 -7.14
C LEU A 663 -41.42 5.98 -7.90
N TRP A 664 -40.17 5.62 -8.15
CA TRP A 664 -39.75 4.38 -8.80
C TRP A 664 -38.81 3.60 -7.88
N LEU A 665 -38.84 2.28 -8.04
CA LEU A 665 -37.91 1.35 -7.42
C LEU A 665 -37.10 0.64 -8.50
N ARG A 666 -35.82 0.42 -8.22
CA ARG A 666 -34.89 -0.45 -8.95
C ARG A 666 -34.38 -1.52 -7.98
N ASP A 667 -34.47 -2.80 -8.34
CA ASP A 667 -33.72 -3.85 -7.65
C ASP A 667 -32.24 -3.71 -8.09
N LEU A 668 -31.32 -3.52 -7.14
CA LEU A 668 -29.90 -3.29 -7.44
C LEU A 668 -29.17 -4.59 -7.84
N LEU A 669 -29.72 -5.76 -7.52
CA LEU A 669 -29.17 -7.05 -7.91
C LEU A 669 -29.58 -7.42 -9.34
N THR A 670 -30.86 -7.28 -9.69
CA THR A 670 -31.38 -7.67 -11.02
C THR A 670 -31.45 -6.52 -12.02
N GLY A 671 -31.42 -5.27 -11.54
CA GLY A 671 -31.61 -4.09 -12.38
C GLY A 671 -33.05 -3.85 -12.85
N ASP A 672 -34.02 -4.63 -12.37
CA ASP A 672 -35.44 -4.48 -12.70
C ASP A 672 -36.03 -3.21 -12.10
N GLU A 673 -36.86 -2.49 -12.86
CA GLU A 673 -37.46 -1.23 -12.42
C GLU A 673 -38.99 -1.24 -12.50
N ARG A 674 -39.64 -0.70 -11.45
CA ARG A 674 -41.09 -0.51 -11.43
C ARG A 674 -41.48 0.81 -10.76
N ARG A 675 -42.55 1.43 -11.25
CA ARG A 675 -43.16 2.59 -10.59
C ARG A 675 -43.86 2.12 -9.33
N LEU A 676 -43.51 2.71 -8.20
CA LEU A 676 -44.10 2.43 -6.89
C LEU A 676 -45.33 3.32 -6.63
N PHE A 677 -45.25 4.60 -7.02
CA PHE A 677 -46.27 5.58 -6.71
C PHE A 677 -46.45 6.59 -7.84
N ILE A 678 -47.70 6.92 -8.18
CA ILE A 678 -48.04 8.01 -9.10
C ILE A 678 -48.21 9.29 -8.28
N ASN A 679 -47.30 10.23 -8.47
CA ASN A 679 -47.32 11.50 -7.78
C ASN A 679 -48.25 12.49 -8.47
N SER A 680 -49.29 12.94 -7.77
CA SER A 680 -50.20 14.01 -8.22
C SER A 680 -50.03 15.33 -7.47
N LYS A 681 -49.04 15.42 -6.59
CA LYS A 681 -48.75 16.55 -5.69
C LYS A 681 -47.23 16.79 -5.63
N THR A 682 -46.77 17.45 -4.59
CA THR A 682 -45.35 17.66 -4.30
C THR A 682 -44.82 16.50 -3.45
N VAL A 683 -43.68 15.94 -3.84
CA VAL A 683 -42.82 15.06 -3.03
C VAL A 683 -41.41 15.66 -3.04
N THR A 684 -41.03 16.29 -1.93
CA THR A 684 -39.79 17.07 -1.80
C THR A 684 -38.58 16.17 -1.57
N LEU A 685 -38.73 15.17 -0.71
CA LEU A 685 -37.79 14.07 -0.49
C LEU A 685 -38.53 12.88 0.13
N TYR A 686 -37.80 11.80 0.37
CA TYR A 686 -38.26 10.61 1.06
C TYR A 686 -37.05 9.89 1.64
N ASP A 687 -37.32 8.95 2.54
CA ASP A 687 -36.31 8.07 3.09
C ASP A 687 -36.92 6.68 3.34
N TRP A 688 -36.06 5.69 3.51
CA TRP A 688 -36.49 4.32 3.75
C TRP A 688 -36.90 4.10 5.20
N MET A 689 -37.94 3.30 5.41
CA MET A 689 -38.21 2.71 6.72
C MET A 689 -36.98 1.89 7.16
N ASN A 690 -36.63 1.94 8.45
CA ASN A 690 -35.42 1.29 8.99
C ASN A 690 -35.37 -0.24 8.82
N ASN A 691 -36.51 -0.86 8.51
CA ASN A 691 -36.70 -2.28 8.25
C ASN A 691 -36.75 -2.63 6.73
N SER A 692 -36.46 -1.67 5.83
CA SER A 692 -36.60 -1.77 4.37
C SER A 692 -38.02 -2.04 3.81
N SER A 693 -39.09 -2.06 4.63
CA SER A 693 -40.42 -2.48 4.14
C SER A 693 -41.14 -1.46 3.25
N GLY A 694 -40.58 -0.27 3.08
CA GLY A 694 -41.24 0.85 2.40
C GLY A 694 -40.51 2.18 2.55
N LEU A 695 -41.17 3.24 2.09
CA LEU A 695 -40.68 4.63 2.14
C LEU A 695 -41.57 5.50 3.05
N VAL A 696 -40.95 6.51 3.66
CA VAL A 696 -41.62 7.66 4.29
C VAL A 696 -41.36 8.90 3.43
N PHE A 697 -42.39 9.66 3.08
CA PHE A 697 -42.30 10.74 2.09
C PHE A 697 -43.30 11.86 2.35
N ASP A 698 -42.97 13.11 1.97
CA ASP A 698 -43.95 14.20 2.00
C ASP A 698 -44.91 14.11 0.81
N TYR A 699 -46.22 14.17 1.05
CA TYR A 699 -47.25 14.13 0.01
C TYR A 699 -48.54 14.78 0.51
N ASN A 700 -49.28 15.45 -0.38
CA ASN A 700 -50.64 15.96 -0.10
C ASN A 700 -50.81 16.69 1.26
N CYS A 701 -49.88 17.59 1.59
CA CYS A 701 -49.82 18.35 2.87
C CYS A 701 -49.50 17.56 4.15
N ALA A 702 -49.18 16.26 4.08
CA ALA A 702 -48.81 15.45 5.24
C ALA A 702 -47.58 14.56 4.93
N ILE A 703 -47.19 13.72 5.90
CA ILE A 703 -46.13 12.72 5.74
C ILE A 703 -46.80 11.35 5.59
N TYR A 704 -46.52 10.68 4.47
CA TYR A 704 -47.09 9.38 4.14
C TYR A 704 -46.05 8.27 4.32
N ALA A 705 -46.53 7.08 4.64
CA ALA A 705 -45.80 5.82 4.58
C ALA A 705 -46.33 5.00 3.41
N ILE A 706 -45.46 4.37 2.60
CA ILE A 706 -45.85 3.49 1.49
C ILE A 706 -45.07 2.19 1.53
N ASP A 707 -45.78 1.07 1.43
CA ASP A 707 -45.17 -0.26 1.35
C ASP A 707 -44.59 -0.55 -0.04
N LEU A 708 -43.81 -1.63 -0.18
CA LEU A 708 -43.26 -2.07 -1.47
C LEU A 708 -44.31 -2.53 -2.50
N ASN A 709 -45.61 -2.58 -2.16
CA ASN A 709 -46.70 -2.92 -3.07
C ASN A 709 -47.42 -1.67 -3.61
N GLY A 710 -47.08 -0.48 -3.11
CA GLY A 710 -47.68 0.79 -3.51
C GLY A 710 -48.85 1.25 -2.63
N ALA A 711 -49.10 0.60 -1.50
CA ALA A 711 -50.15 0.99 -0.56
C ALA A 711 -49.67 2.16 0.32
N ALA A 712 -50.06 3.38 -0.03
CA ALA A 712 -49.73 4.59 0.71
C ALA A 712 -50.78 4.90 1.80
N VAL A 713 -50.31 5.22 3.01
CA VAL A 713 -51.11 5.55 4.20
C VAL A 713 -50.59 6.86 4.78
N ASP A 714 -51.50 7.75 5.17
CA ASP A 714 -51.18 9.01 5.86
C ASP A 714 -50.76 8.72 7.31
N LEU A 715 -49.62 9.26 7.76
CA LEU A 715 -49.20 9.12 9.15
C LEU A 715 -49.96 10.16 10.00
N PRO A 716 -50.50 9.80 11.18
CA PRO A 716 -51.44 10.61 11.96
C PRO A 716 -50.79 11.80 12.72
N MET A 717 -49.89 12.50 12.06
CA MET A 717 -49.20 13.70 12.53
C MET A 717 -50.08 14.93 12.37
N ALA A 718 -50.00 15.88 13.31
CA ALA A 718 -50.68 17.18 13.18
C ALA A 718 -50.04 18.03 12.07
N ASN A 719 -50.61 18.00 10.86
CA ASN A 719 -50.03 18.65 9.68
C ASN A 719 -50.36 20.15 9.56
N ASP A 720 -49.56 20.87 8.77
CA ASP A 720 -49.78 22.29 8.42
C ASP A 720 -49.43 22.64 6.95
N CYS A 721 -49.37 21.64 6.06
CA CYS A 721 -48.93 21.72 4.64
C CYS A 721 -47.43 21.99 4.36
N PHE A 722 -46.59 22.29 5.36
CA PHE A 722 -45.17 22.63 5.11
C PHE A 722 -44.15 21.64 5.69
N ASP A 723 -44.63 20.57 6.32
CA ASP A 723 -43.83 19.42 6.75
C ASP A 723 -43.30 18.64 5.53
N ARG A 724 -41.98 18.60 5.37
CA ARG A 724 -41.30 18.11 4.15
C ARG A 724 -39.98 17.42 4.43
N ALA A 725 -39.47 16.72 3.42
CA ALA A 725 -38.18 16.03 3.43
C ALA A 725 -37.95 15.17 4.70
N PRO A 726 -38.84 14.18 4.97
CA PRO A 726 -38.69 13.30 6.11
C PRO A 726 -37.48 12.39 5.97
N VAL A 727 -36.80 12.13 7.08
CA VAL A 727 -35.75 11.12 7.24
C VAL A 727 -36.02 10.24 8.45
N VAL A 728 -35.66 8.96 8.33
CA VAL A 728 -35.97 7.94 9.33
C VAL A 728 -34.69 7.61 10.12
N ASN A 729 -34.78 7.58 11.44
CA ASN A 729 -33.66 7.19 12.29
C ASN A 729 -33.35 5.70 12.04
N PRO A 730 -32.13 5.33 11.60
CA PRO A 730 -31.81 3.95 11.25
C PRO A 730 -31.83 3.01 12.46
N PHE A 731 -31.65 3.54 13.68
CA PHE A 731 -31.60 2.75 14.90
C PHE A 731 -32.99 2.41 15.45
N ASP A 732 -33.91 3.39 15.52
CA ASP A 732 -35.20 3.24 16.21
C ASP A 732 -36.44 3.71 15.42
N GLY A 733 -36.26 4.14 14.17
CA GLY A 733 -37.36 4.48 13.26
C GLY A 733 -38.02 5.83 13.52
N ARG A 734 -37.56 6.64 14.49
CA ARG A 734 -38.09 8.00 14.68
C ARG A 734 -37.97 8.84 13.40
N ILE A 735 -39.00 9.58 13.07
CA ILE A 735 -39.05 10.39 11.85
C ILE A 735 -38.69 11.84 12.20
N VAL A 736 -37.79 12.45 11.42
CA VAL A 736 -37.47 13.89 11.50
C VAL A 736 -37.73 14.54 10.16
N PHE A 737 -38.35 15.72 10.17
CA PHE A 737 -38.70 16.49 8.98
C PHE A 737 -38.52 17.98 9.24
N HIS A 738 -38.43 18.77 8.17
CA HIS A 738 -38.40 20.23 8.28
C HIS A 738 -39.78 20.84 8.05
N ASN A 739 -40.00 22.02 8.62
CA ASN A 739 -41.10 22.90 8.30
C ASN A 739 -40.54 24.24 7.83
N LEU A 740 -40.81 24.59 6.58
CA LEU A 740 -40.28 25.82 5.96
C LEU A 740 -41.32 26.97 5.87
N ASN A 741 -42.45 26.86 6.57
CA ASN A 741 -43.43 27.94 6.68
C ASN A 741 -42.81 29.17 7.39
N ILE A 742 -43.55 30.27 7.52
CA ILE A 742 -43.08 31.48 8.21
C ILE A 742 -42.90 31.27 9.72
N ALA A 743 -42.09 32.10 10.36
CA ALA A 743 -41.99 32.12 11.82
C ALA A 743 -43.38 32.43 12.44
N PRO A 744 -43.76 31.81 13.58
CA PRO A 744 -42.90 31.07 14.50
C PRO A 744 -42.83 29.54 14.28
N VAL A 745 -43.54 28.97 13.31
CA VAL A 745 -43.62 27.48 13.15
C VAL A 745 -42.43 26.85 12.44
N ARG A 746 -41.62 27.64 11.71
CA ARG A 746 -40.41 27.20 11.01
C ARG A 746 -39.44 26.41 11.90
N GLY A 747 -38.97 25.24 11.46
CA GLY A 747 -37.91 24.50 12.18
C GLY A 747 -37.87 23.02 11.84
N LEU A 748 -37.05 22.26 12.57
CA LEU A 748 -37.06 20.80 12.54
C LEU A 748 -38.08 20.27 13.56
N TYR A 749 -38.72 19.16 13.19
CA TYR A 749 -39.69 18.45 14.01
C TYR A 749 -39.34 16.95 14.05
N ARG A 750 -39.67 16.30 15.17
CA ARG A 750 -39.55 14.85 15.36
C ARG A 750 -40.88 14.20 15.70
N SER A 751 -40.93 12.90 15.42
CA SER A 751 -42.01 11.96 15.76
C SER A 751 -41.43 10.62 16.19
N ASP A 752 -42.23 9.84 16.91
CA ASP A 752 -42.09 8.39 16.94
C ASP A 752 -42.24 7.75 15.54
N ALA A 753 -41.89 6.47 15.42
CA ALA A 753 -41.93 5.69 14.18
C ALA A 753 -43.36 5.44 13.63
N ALA A 754 -44.40 5.62 14.45
CA ALA A 754 -45.80 5.43 14.05
C ALA A 754 -46.47 6.73 13.54
N GLY A 755 -45.78 7.87 13.63
CA GLY A 755 -46.34 9.18 13.28
C GLY A 755 -47.32 9.73 14.32
N ALA A 756 -47.34 9.19 15.55
CA ALA A 756 -48.35 9.53 16.55
C ALA A 756 -48.00 10.78 17.39
N SER A 757 -46.82 11.37 17.21
CA SER A 757 -46.36 12.55 17.95
C SER A 757 -45.69 13.58 17.03
N ARG A 758 -45.83 14.87 17.34
CA ARG A 758 -45.13 15.96 16.64
C ARG A 758 -44.53 16.90 17.67
N GLN A 759 -43.20 16.94 17.75
CA GLN A 759 -42.44 17.82 18.64
C GLN A 759 -41.44 18.64 17.85
N ARG A 760 -41.44 19.96 18.03
CA ARG A 760 -40.44 20.86 17.44
C ARG A 760 -39.13 20.80 18.24
N PHE A 761 -38.00 20.79 17.56
CA PHE A 761 -36.69 20.99 18.20
C PHE A 761 -36.48 22.46 18.61
N ALA A 762 -35.95 22.70 19.81
CA ALA A 762 -35.74 24.02 20.39
C ALA A 762 -34.35 24.57 20.05
N ILE A 763 -34.07 24.77 18.76
CA ILE A 763 -32.72 25.06 18.23
C ILE A 763 -32.55 26.51 17.74
N PRO A 764 -31.37 27.14 17.92
CA PRO A 764 -31.14 28.56 17.63
C PRO A 764 -30.81 28.83 16.14
N VAL A 765 -31.42 28.11 15.21
CA VAL A 765 -31.18 28.23 13.76
C VAL A 765 -32.44 28.76 13.06
N ALA A 766 -32.26 29.67 12.09
CA ALA A 766 -33.36 30.46 11.53
C ALA A 766 -34.25 29.68 10.54
N GLY A 767 -33.68 28.76 9.76
CA GLY A 767 -34.41 27.88 8.84
C GLY A 767 -33.77 26.51 8.70
N PRO A 768 -33.66 25.72 9.79
CA PRO A 768 -33.01 24.42 9.75
C PRO A 768 -33.83 23.43 8.91
N ALA A 769 -33.12 22.69 8.04
CA ALA A 769 -33.68 21.98 6.90
C ALA A 769 -32.80 20.80 6.47
N TRP A 770 -33.30 19.95 5.58
CA TRP A 770 -32.53 18.83 5.01
C TRP A 770 -31.83 17.97 6.07
N PRO A 771 -32.60 17.45 7.06
CA PRO A 771 -32.04 16.63 8.13
C PRO A 771 -31.43 15.34 7.60
N SER A 772 -30.41 14.81 8.28
CA SER A 772 -29.81 13.49 8.02
C SER A 772 -29.31 12.87 9.32
N TRP A 773 -29.67 11.62 9.57
CA TRP A 773 -29.24 10.87 10.75
C TRP A 773 -27.85 10.26 10.58
N SER A 774 -27.08 10.22 11.67
CA SER A 774 -25.87 9.40 11.75
C SER A 774 -26.21 7.90 11.69
N PRO A 775 -25.26 7.02 11.31
CA PRO A 775 -25.54 5.59 11.16
C PRO A 775 -26.01 4.90 12.45
N ASN A 776 -25.56 5.40 13.60
CA ASN A 776 -25.96 4.94 14.94
C ASN A 776 -27.24 5.63 15.48
N GLY A 777 -27.83 6.58 14.72
CA GLY A 777 -29.02 7.32 15.13
C GLY A 777 -28.83 8.34 16.27
N ALA A 778 -27.60 8.57 16.73
CA ALA A 778 -27.30 9.41 17.89
C ALA A 778 -27.15 10.91 17.55
N MET A 779 -26.80 11.25 16.31
CA MET A 779 -26.56 12.62 15.84
C MET A 779 -27.42 12.93 14.61
N LEU A 780 -27.79 14.19 14.45
CA LEU A 780 -28.46 14.73 13.28
C LEU A 780 -27.59 15.80 12.63
N ALA A 781 -27.36 15.71 11.33
CA ALA A 781 -26.85 16.80 10.50
C ALA A 781 -28.02 17.51 9.82
N PHE A 782 -27.91 18.83 9.59
CA PHE A 782 -28.91 19.61 8.86
C PHE A 782 -28.28 20.87 8.24
N ALA A 783 -29.00 21.55 7.35
CA ALA A 783 -28.58 22.81 6.75
C ALA A 783 -29.46 23.98 7.19
N ASP A 784 -28.91 25.19 7.33
CA ASP A 784 -29.70 26.42 7.45
C ASP A 784 -30.14 26.94 6.07
N VAL A 785 -31.41 27.35 5.98
CA VAL A 785 -32.07 27.85 4.77
C VAL A 785 -32.51 29.29 4.99
N ARG A 786 -32.05 30.18 4.09
CA ARG A 786 -32.40 31.61 4.14
C ARG A 786 -33.92 31.82 4.06
N PRO A 787 -34.48 32.83 4.76
CA PRO A 787 -35.87 33.23 4.60
C PRO A 787 -36.22 33.47 3.12
N GLY A 788 -37.32 32.86 2.65
CA GLY A 788 -37.76 32.92 1.25
C GLY A 788 -37.13 31.90 0.29
N THR A 789 -36.17 31.08 0.71
CA THR A 789 -35.58 30.01 -0.13
C THR A 789 -35.91 28.61 0.40
N SER A 790 -35.60 27.57 -0.40
CA SER A 790 -35.64 26.16 0.00
C SER A 790 -34.26 25.48 -0.03
N ALA A 791 -33.26 26.09 -0.66
CA ALA A 791 -31.90 25.58 -0.71
C ALA A 791 -31.16 25.83 0.62
N GLY A 792 -30.60 24.76 1.18
CA GLY A 792 -29.68 24.82 2.32
C GLY A 792 -28.39 25.54 1.94
N LYS A 793 -27.74 26.13 2.95
CA LYS A 793 -26.46 26.80 2.78
C LYS A 793 -25.40 26.21 3.69
N ASP A 794 -25.55 26.45 4.98
CA ASP A 794 -24.56 26.11 5.99
C ASP A 794 -24.94 24.86 6.77
N LEU A 795 -24.00 23.95 6.98
CA LEU A 795 -24.21 22.69 7.67
C LEU A 795 -24.02 22.86 9.18
N TYR A 796 -24.82 22.12 9.94
CA TYR A 796 -24.84 22.04 11.39
C TYR A 796 -25.00 20.58 11.81
N THR A 797 -24.53 20.25 13.02
CA THR A 797 -24.84 18.99 13.70
C THR A 797 -25.38 19.21 15.09
N MET A 798 -26.13 18.23 15.60
CA MET A 798 -26.63 18.20 16.99
C MET A 798 -26.93 16.75 17.43
N PRO A 799 -26.90 16.44 18.73
CA PRO A 799 -27.44 15.21 19.28
C PRO A 799 -28.93 14.98 18.95
N ALA A 800 -29.36 13.72 18.95
CA ALA A 800 -30.72 13.28 18.61
C ALA A 800 -31.85 13.90 19.45
N ASP A 801 -31.54 14.38 20.65
CA ASP A 801 -32.50 15.04 21.54
C ASP A 801 -32.74 16.53 21.19
N GLY A 802 -31.84 17.14 20.41
CA GLY A 802 -31.85 18.54 20.01
C GLY A 802 -31.08 19.49 20.93
N SER A 803 -30.26 18.96 21.85
CA SER A 803 -29.28 19.73 22.60
C SER A 803 -28.12 20.22 21.71
N GLU A 804 -27.19 20.98 22.29
CA GLU A 804 -25.84 21.29 21.75
C GLU A 804 -25.73 21.36 20.21
N VAL A 805 -26.26 22.43 19.63
CA VAL A 805 -26.19 22.67 18.17
C VAL A 805 -24.85 23.27 17.79
N HIS A 806 -24.14 22.62 16.88
CA HIS A 806 -22.82 23.00 16.40
C HIS A 806 -22.83 23.43 14.93
N PRO A 807 -22.34 24.63 14.58
CA PRO A 807 -22.10 25.02 13.19
C PRO A 807 -20.86 24.32 12.64
N LEU A 808 -21.00 23.66 11.48
CA LEU A 808 -19.90 22.99 10.77
C LEU A 808 -19.35 23.82 9.61
N THR A 809 -20.18 24.67 8.98
CA THR A 809 -19.75 25.61 7.93
C THR A 809 -20.26 27.02 8.19
N GLY A 810 -19.62 28.01 7.54
CA GLY A 810 -19.98 29.42 7.66
C GLY A 810 -19.71 30.18 6.37
N PHE A 811 -20.32 29.74 5.27
CA PHE A 811 -20.23 30.38 3.96
C PHE A 811 -20.80 31.80 4.02
N THR A 812 -20.11 32.79 3.47
CA THR A 812 -20.56 34.19 3.50
C THR A 812 -21.23 34.63 2.20
N ASP A 813 -20.75 34.12 1.06
CA ASP A 813 -21.24 34.46 -0.30
C ASP A 813 -22.59 33.78 -0.67
N ALA A 814 -23.00 33.84 -1.93
CA ALA A 814 -24.25 33.25 -2.44
C ALA A 814 -24.02 32.05 -3.38
N THR A 815 -22.76 31.72 -3.68
CA THR A 815 -22.35 30.68 -4.64
C THR A 815 -21.95 29.38 -3.95
N ASN A 816 -21.52 29.44 -2.69
CA ASN A 816 -21.10 28.30 -1.89
C ASN A 816 -22.20 27.87 -0.90
N GLY A 817 -22.26 26.56 -0.65
CA GLY A 817 -23.22 25.94 0.24
C GLY A 817 -23.67 24.55 -0.21
N PHE A 818 -24.55 23.95 0.59
CA PHE A 818 -25.10 22.60 0.40
C PHE A 818 -26.64 22.66 0.24
N PRO A 819 -27.16 22.78 -1.00
CA PRO A 819 -28.58 23.04 -1.27
C PRO A 819 -29.56 22.02 -0.67
N PHE A 820 -29.11 20.77 -0.48
CA PHE A 820 -29.91 19.66 0.05
C PHE A 820 -29.25 19.00 1.29
N GLY A 821 -28.44 19.76 2.03
CA GLY A 821 -27.71 19.26 3.19
C GLY A 821 -26.59 18.28 2.84
N ALA A 822 -26.22 17.45 3.80
CA ALA A 822 -25.18 16.43 3.68
C ALA A 822 -25.56 15.16 4.46
N LEU A 823 -24.99 14.03 4.06
CA LEU A 823 -25.19 12.70 4.63
C LEU A 823 -24.02 12.36 5.54
N TRP A 824 -24.22 11.52 6.56
CA TRP A 824 -23.09 10.96 7.32
C TRP A 824 -22.38 9.84 6.53
N SER A 825 -21.06 9.74 6.66
CA SER A 825 -20.30 8.55 6.30
C SER A 825 -20.75 7.36 7.14
N ALA A 826 -20.50 6.13 6.67
CA ALA A 826 -20.94 4.92 7.35
C ALA A 826 -20.25 4.69 8.71
N GLU A 827 -19.02 5.18 8.87
CA GLU A 827 -18.28 5.17 10.13
C GLU A 827 -18.70 6.35 11.06
N GLY A 828 -19.46 7.32 10.56
CA GLY A 828 -19.90 8.51 11.31
C GLY A 828 -18.82 9.59 11.48
N ASP A 829 -17.66 9.42 10.84
CA ASP A 829 -16.48 10.29 10.95
C ASP A 829 -16.48 11.53 10.02
N SER A 830 -17.44 11.61 9.09
CA SER A 830 -17.46 12.61 8.03
C SER A 830 -18.90 12.93 7.59
N LEU A 831 -19.12 14.13 7.04
CA LEU A 831 -20.30 14.42 6.21
C LEU A 831 -19.95 14.40 4.72
N VAL A 832 -20.89 13.98 3.86
CA VAL A 832 -20.74 13.99 2.40
C VAL A 832 -21.95 14.68 1.77
N GLY A 833 -21.72 15.79 1.07
CA GLY A 833 -22.77 16.64 0.51
C GLY A 833 -22.55 16.99 -0.95
N ALA A 834 -23.63 17.07 -1.72
CA ALA A 834 -23.62 17.71 -3.03
C ALA A 834 -23.73 19.23 -2.84
N GLY A 835 -22.78 19.98 -3.39
CA GLY A 835 -22.72 21.41 -3.16
C GLY A 835 -21.59 22.09 -3.91
N SER A 836 -21.43 23.37 -3.60
CA SER A 836 -20.40 24.22 -4.18
C SER A 836 -19.46 24.72 -3.08
N ILE A 837 -18.16 24.50 -3.26
CA ILE A 837 -17.10 25.12 -2.46
C ILE A 837 -16.11 25.78 -3.42
N GLY A 838 -15.77 27.05 -3.17
CA GLY A 838 -14.97 27.85 -4.10
C GLY A 838 -15.63 28.08 -5.46
N GLY A 839 -16.97 27.98 -5.55
CA GLY A 839 -17.72 28.02 -6.80
C GLY A 839 -17.67 26.72 -7.64
N VAL A 840 -16.98 25.67 -7.16
CA VAL A 840 -16.86 24.38 -7.85
C VAL A 840 -17.93 23.42 -7.34
N ASN A 841 -18.85 23.03 -8.23
CA ASN A 841 -19.86 22.01 -7.95
C ASN A 841 -19.23 20.61 -7.83
N GLY A 842 -19.70 19.82 -6.87
CA GLY A 842 -19.29 18.42 -6.72
C GLY A 842 -19.86 17.73 -5.49
N LEU A 843 -19.43 16.50 -5.28
CA LEU A 843 -19.57 15.77 -4.02
C LEU A 843 -18.38 16.12 -3.13
N TRP A 844 -18.65 16.72 -1.98
CA TRP A 844 -17.64 17.14 -1.01
C TRP A 844 -17.75 16.30 0.25
N VAL A 845 -16.63 15.75 0.71
CA VAL A 845 -16.47 15.08 2.00
C VAL A 845 -15.89 16.07 2.99
N LEU A 846 -16.53 16.25 4.15
CA LEU A 846 -16.13 17.11 5.26
C LEU A 846 -15.81 16.20 6.46
N PRO A 847 -14.52 15.96 6.79
CA PRO A 847 -14.17 15.13 7.94
C PRO A 847 -14.54 15.83 9.25
N LEU A 848 -14.94 15.07 10.26
CA LEU A 848 -15.38 15.54 11.57
C LEU A 848 -14.43 15.07 12.69
N ASN A 849 -14.49 15.75 13.84
CA ASN A 849 -13.93 15.22 15.08
C ASN A 849 -14.70 13.97 15.56
N ALA A 850 -14.12 13.24 16.53
CA ALA A 850 -14.70 12.02 17.08
C ALA A 850 -16.11 12.22 17.67
N GLU A 851 -16.43 13.43 18.12
CA GLU A 851 -17.73 13.80 18.67
C GLU A 851 -18.77 14.19 17.59
N GLY A 852 -18.35 14.40 16.33
CA GLY A 852 -19.24 14.85 15.24
C GLY A 852 -19.72 16.30 15.35
N THR A 853 -19.02 17.13 16.13
CA THR A 853 -19.40 18.50 16.52
C THR A 853 -18.58 19.60 15.83
N ALA A 854 -17.51 19.27 15.11
CA ALA A 854 -16.67 20.21 14.39
C ALA A 854 -16.00 19.56 13.17
N CYS A 855 -15.82 20.32 12.09
CA CYS A 855 -15.00 19.88 10.96
C CYS A 855 -13.51 19.82 11.35
N VAL A 856 -12.80 18.75 10.96
CA VAL A 856 -11.34 18.61 11.12
C VAL A 856 -10.68 18.44 9.75
N GLY A 857 -9.61 19.18 9.49
CA GLY A 857 -9.05 19.30 8.13
C GLY A 857 -9.93 20.16 7.20
N ARG A 858 -9.72 20.07 5.88
CA ARG A 858 -10.64 20.70 4.91
C ARG A 858 -11.57 19.68 4.27
N PRO A 859 -12.72 20.15 3.78
CA PRO A 859 -13.48 19.47 2.75
C PRO A 859 -12.63 19.14 1.52
N TYR A 860 -12.78 17.94 0.98
CA TYR A 860 -12.20 17.51 -0.29
C TYR A 860 -13.30 16.98 -1.23
N ARG A 861 -13.07 17.07 -2.54
CA ARG A 861 -14.04 16.68 -3.57
C ARG A 861 -13.77 15.25 -4.04
N LEU A 862 -14.80 14.41 -4.11
CA LEU A 862 -14.67 13.08 -4.71
C LEU A 862 -14.38 13.19 -6.22
N PRO A 863 -13.55 12.30 -6.79
CA PRO A 863 -13.11 12.35 -8.19
C PRO A 863 -14.17 11.79 -9.16
N THR A 864 -15.36 12.41 -9.18
CA THR A 864 -16.45 12.05 -10.09
C THR A 864 -16.07 12.31 -11.55
N THR A 865 -16.48 11.41 -12.46
CA THR A 865 -16.38 11.56 -13.91
C THR A 865 -16.95 12.91 -14.35
N PRO A 866 -16.25 13.71 -15.19
CA PRO A 866 -16.77 14.97 -15.71
C PRO A 866 -18.14 14.81 -16.38
N GLY A 867 -19.01 15.81 -16.25
CA GLY A 867 -20.36 15.80 -16.82
C GLY A 867 -21.29 16.80 -16.12
N ASP A 868 -22.59 16.54 -16.20
CA ASP A 868 -23.65 17.42 -15.67
C ASP A 868 -23.47 17.76 -14.17
N LEU A 869 -23.99 18.92 -13.77
CA LEU A 869 -23.97 19.40 -12.38
C LEU A 869 -24.55 18.35 -11.42
N ILE A 870 -23.82 18.08 -10.34
CA ILE A 870 -24.25 17.22 -9.24
C ILE A 870 -25.27 18.00 -8.42
N ASP A 871 -26.51 17.50 -8.35
CA ASP A 871 -27.62 18.17 -7.68
C ASP A 871 -27.74 17.74 -6.21
N ILE A 872 -27.70 16.43 -5.93
CA ILE A 872 -28.00 15.89 -4.59
C ILE A 872 -27.14 14.68 -4.22
N ALA A 873 -26.68 14.66 -2.96
CA ALA A 873 -26.15 13.45 -2.32
C ALA A 873 -27.34 12.58 -1.87
N GLY A 874 -27.41 11.36 -2.41
CA GLY A 874 -28.54 10.46 -2.23
C GLY A 874 -28.48 9.70 -0.91
N SER A 875 -27.77 8.59 -0.92
CA SER A 875 -27.59 7.75 0.26
C SER A 875 -26.25 7.04 0.19
N ILE A 876 -25.60 6.85 1.33
CA ILE A 876 -24.41 6.00 1.46
C ILE A 876 -24.87 4.64 1.96
N ARG A 877 -24.40 3.56 1.32
CA ARG A 877 -24.59 2.17 1.77
C ARG A 877 -23.28 1.40 1.70
N VAL A 878 -22.98 0.69 2.77
CA VAL A 878 -21.84 -0.23 2.85
C VAL A 878 -22.28 -1.60 2.36
N GLY A 879 -21.46 -2.22 1.53
CA GLY A 879 -21.65 -3.62 1.18
C GLY A 879 -21.46 -4.49 2.41
N VAL A 880 -22.42 -5.38 2.69
CA VAL A 880 -22.23 -6.38 3.73
C VAL A 880 -21.32 -7.46 3.14
N ALA A 881 -20.12 -7.62 3.71
CA ALA A 881 -19.28 -8.78 3.39
C ALA A 881 -20.10 -10.05 3.65
N PRO A 882 -20.15 -11.02 2.71
CA PRO A 882 -21.00 -12.19 2.87
C PRO A 882 -20.66 -12.89 4.18
N PRO A 883 -21.63 -13.10 5.10
CA PRO A 883 -21.35 -13.69 6.40
C PRO A 883 -20.72 -15.07 6.22
N THR A 884 -19.56 -15.28 6.83
CA THR A 884 -18.95 -16.61 6.88
C THR A 884 -19.85 -17.52 7.70
N LEU A 885 -20.35 -18.58 7.06
CA LEU A 885 -21.11 -19.64 7.71
C LEU A 885 -20.12 -20.67 8.25
N TYR A 886 -20.16 -20.90 9.55
CA TYR A 886 -19.35 -21.89 10.25
C TYR A 886 -20.20 -23.09 10.62
N ILE A 887 -19.59 -24.28 10.60
CA ILE A 887 -20.23 -25.53 11.02
C ILE A 887 -19.30 -26.22 12.02
N HIS A 888 -19.78 -26.42 13.25
CA HIS A 888 -19.13 -27.24 14.26
C HIS A 888 -19.87 -28.57 14.37
N ARG A 889 -19.20 -29.70 14.11
CA ARG A 889 -19.81 -31.04 14.14
C ARG A 889 -19.40 -31.78 15.40
N GLU A 890 -20.39 -32.26 16.12
CA GLU A 890 -20.29 -33.14 17.29
C GLU A 890 -20.98 -34.49 16.98
N PRO A 891 -20.78 -35.55 17.80
CA PRO A 891 -21.48 -36.82 17.60
C PRO A 891 -23.01 -36.67 17.71
N GLY A 892 -23.71 -36.78 16.58
CA GLY A 892 -25.17 -36.66 16.52
C GLY A 892 -25.71 -35.21 16.55
N LEU A 893 -24.86 -34.20 16.34
CA LEU A 893 -25.25 -32.79 16.42
C LEU A 893 -24.34 -31.95 15.51
N ALA A 894 -24.89 -30.99 14.76
CA ALA A 894 -24.11 -29.96 14.07
C ALA A 894 -24.61 -28.57 14.45
N THR A 895 -23.71 -27.72 14.90
CA THR A 895 -23.98 -26.33 15.24
C THR A 895 -23.54 -25.46 14.07
N VAL A 896 -24.53 -24.89 13.37
CA VAL A 896 -24.34 -23.99 12.23
C VAL A 896 -24.48 -22.55 12.72
N TYR A 897 -23.47 -21.71 12.51
CA TYR A 897 -23.43 -20.36 13.08
C TYR A 897 -22.78 -19.29 12.19
N TRP A 898 -23.19 -18.03 12.35
CA TRP A 898 -22.69 -16.88 11.58
C TRP A 898 -22.86 -15.56 12.33
N ASP A 899 -22.19 -14.50 11.88
CA ASP A 899 -22.09 -13.23 12.60
C ASP A 899 -23.48 -12.55 12.79
N ALA A 900 -23.81 -12.15 14.02
CA ALA A 900 -25.10 -11.55 14.37
C ALA A 900 -25.30 -10.12 13.82
N ARG A 901 -24.28 -9.53 13.18
CA ARG A 901 -24.42 -8.30 12.39
C ARG A 901 -25.08 -8.57 11.03
N ALA A 902 -24.97 -9.80 10.51
CA ALA A 902 -25.63 -10.21 9.27
C ALA A 902 -27.10 -10.59 9.50
N ARG A 903 -27.89 -9.57 9.83
CA ARG A 903 -29.34 -9.66 10.06
C ARG A 903 -30.09 -10.08 8.79
N ASN A 904 -31.26 -10.68 8.97
CA ASN A 904 -32.22 -11.06 7.91
C ASN A 904 -31.76 -12.16 6.91
N PHE A 905 -30.56 -12.71 7.03
CA PHE A 905 -30.16 -13.89 6.24
C PHE A 905 -31.01 -15.12 6.61
N THR A 906 -31.43 -15.88 5.60
CA THR A 906 -32.14 -17.14 5.76
C THR A 906 -31.15 -18.30 5.69
N LEU A 907 -31.09 -19.16 6.70
CA LEU A 907 -30.33 -20.41 6.60
C LEU A 907 -31.10 -21.40 5.72
N GLU A 908 -30.44 -21.98 4.74
CA GLU A 908 -31.00 -23.02 3.87
C GLU A 908 -30.09 -24.25 3.83
N SER A 909 -30.71 -25.43 3.65
CA SER A 909 -30.04 -26.72 3.48
C SER A 909 -30.45 -27.40 2.17
N SER A 910 -29.53 -28.15 1.58
CA SER A 910 -29.75 -29.04 0.42
C SER A 910 -28.90 -30.30 0.57
N PHE A 911 -29.33 -31.40 -0.04
CA PHE A 911 -28.55 -32.64 -0.17
C PHE A 911 -27.83 -32.76 -1.53
N ASP A 912 -27.93 -31.72 -2.36
CA ASP A 912 -27.33 -31.65 -3.69
C ASP A 912 -26.73 -30.25 -3.93
N LEU A 913 -25.63 -30.19 -4.68
CA LEU A 913 -24.97 -28.97 -5.16
C LEU A 913 -25.04 -28.80 -6.69
N GLY A 914 -25.74 -29.70 -7.40
CA GLY A 914 -25.92 -29.64 -8.84
C GLY A 914 -26.63 -28.38 -9.34
N PRO A 915 -26.45 -28.00 -10.62
CA PRO A 915 -27.19 -26.89 -11.23
C PRO A 915 -28.70 -27.16 -11.19
N GLY A 916 -29.43 -26.37 -10.39
CA GLY A 916 -30.87 -26.56 -10.16
C GLY A 916 -31.24 -27.29 -8.86
N ALA A 917 -30.27 -27.58 -7.97
CA ALA A 917 -30.53 -28.16 -6.65
C ALA A 917 -31.59 -27.35 -5.87
N VAL A 918 -32.53 -28.07 -5.24
CA VAL A 918 -33.61 -27.47 -4.45
C VAL A 918 -33.12 -27.21 -3.04
N TRP A 919 -33.17 -25.95 -2.61
CA TRP A 919 -32.79 -25.53 -1.27
C TRP A 919 -34.01 -25.37 -0.39
N THR A 920 -33.92 -25.88 0.84
CA THR A 920 -34.99 -25.87 1.84
C THR A 920 -34.60 -24.95 3.00
N THR A 921 -35.52 -24.11 3.45
CA THR A 921 -35.25 -23.20 4.58
C THR A 921 -35.15 -23.98 5.88
N VAL A 922 -34.06 -23.77 6.63
CA VAL A 922 -33.89 -24.27 8.01
C VAL A 922 -34.65 -23.32 8.94
N PRO A 923 -35.71 -23.77 9.64
CA PRO A 923 -36.57 -22.88 10.41
C PRO A 923 -35.86 -22.15 11.55
N GLY A 924 -36.22 -20.88 11.76
CA GLY A 924 -35.83 -20.11 12.94
C GLY A 924 -36.82 -20.25 14.11
N PRO A 925 -36.59 -19.57 15.26
CA PRO A 925 -35.59 -18.51 15.46
C PRO A 925 -34.17 -19.04 15.69
N TYR A 926 -33.19 -18.31 15.15
CA TYR A 926 -31.75 -18.58 15.35
C TYR A 926 -31.29 -17.88 16.62
N ALA A 927 -30.74 -18.62 17.58
CA ALA A 927 -30.35 -18.07 18.88
C ALA A 927 -29.17 -17.10 18.70
N VAL A 928 -29.18 -15.94 19.38
CA VAL A 928 -28.03 -15.02 19.37
C VAL A 928 -27.19 -15.24 20.62
N ASN A 929 -25.96 -15.72 20.45
CA ASN A 929 -25.03 -16.04 21.52
C ASN A 929 -23.66 -15.43 21.24
N ALA A 930 -23.14 -14.63 22.19
CA ALA A 930 -21.82 -13.97 22.09
C ALA A 930 -21.51 -13.25 20.76
N GLY A 931 -22.53 -12.70 20.07
CA GLY A 931 -22.38 -12.03 18.77
C GLY A 931 -22.57 -12.92 17.54
N TRP A 932 -23.08 -14.15 17.71
CA TRP A 932 -23.33 -15.11 16.63
C TRP A 932 -24.78 -15.57 16.61
N HIS A 933 -25.40 -15.68 15.43
CA HIS A 933 -26.58 -16.51 15.22
C HIS A 933 -26.17 -17.98 15.24
N GLU A 934 -26.89 -18.82 15.99
CA GLU A 934 -26.60 -20.24 16.21
C GLU A 934 -27.84 -21.10 15.91
N VAL A 935 -27.64 -22.20 15.17
CA VAL A 935 -28.66 -23.23 14.89
C VAL A 935 -28.08 -24.60 15.19
N ARG A 936 -28.79 -25.37 16.03
CA ARG A 936 -28.43 -26.74 16.40
C ARG A 936 -29.23 -27.73 15.59
N VAL A 937 -28.57 -28.42 14.67
CA VAL A 937 -29.13 -29.41 13.76
C VAL A 937 -28.90 -30.80 14.35
N THR A 938 -29.97 -31.43 14.85
CA THR A 938 -29.95 -32.78 15.44
C THR A 938 -30.63 -33.84 14.57
N ASN A 939 -31.04 -33.50 13.34
CA ASN A 939 -31.63 -34.46 12.41
C ASN A 939 -30.53 -35.35 11.80
N PRO A 940 -30.54 -36.69 12.00
CA PRO A 940 -29.53 -37.59 11.44
C PRO A 940 -29.32 -37.45 9.92
N GLU A 941 -30.39 -37.23 9.16
CA GLU A 941 -30.29 -37.05 7.70
C GLU A 941 -29.43 -35.83 7.33
N LEU A 942 -29.60 -34.72 8.06
CA LEU A 942 -28.83 -33.49 7.87
C LEU A 942 -27.39 -33.56 8.41
N LEU A 943 -26.99 -34.69 9.02
CA LEU A 943 -25.69 -34.85 9.68
C LEU A 943 -24.68 -35.67 8.89
N GLU A 944 -25.08 -36.27 7.75
CA GLU A 944 -24.18 -37.05 6.89
C GLU A 944 -23.90 -36.35 5.55
N ASP A 945 -24.93 -35.96 4.78
CA ASP A 945 -24.78 -35.45 3.39
C ASP A 945 -25.37 -34.06 3.12
N ALA A 946 -25.62 -33.22 4.15
CA ALA A 946 -26.23 -31.90 3.95
C ALA A 946 -25.22 -30.76 3.73
N PHE A 947 -25.52 -29.93 2.74
CA PHE A 947 -24.88 -28.64 2.48
C PHE A 947 -25.74 -27.51 3.05
N PHE A 948 -25.10 -26.52 3.66
CA PHE A 948 -25.75 -25.34 4.21
C PHE A 948 -25.30 -24.08 3.47
N ARG A 949 -26.22 -23.13 3.28
CA ARG A 949 -25.90 -21.78 2.81
C ARG A 949 -26.71 -20.73 3.55
N LEU A 950 -26.17 -19.52 3.63
CA LEU A 950 -26.94 -18.34 3.98
C LEU A 950 -27.45 -17.69 2.70
N ARG A 951 -28.76 -17.66 2.51
CA ARG A 951 -29.40 -16.85 1.48
C ARG A 951 -29.56 -15.44 2.02
N SER A 952 -29.12 -14.44 1.25
CA SER A 952 -29.38 -13.03 1.54
C SER A 952 -30.89 -12.73 1.51
N PRO A 953 -31.32 -11.59 2.09
CA PRO A 953 -32.66 -11.03 1.90
C PRO A 953 -33.05 -10.80 0.43
#